data_AF-A0AAV6PYG2-F1
#
_entry.id   AF-A0AAV6PYG2-F1
#
_cell.length_a   1.000
_cell.length_b   1.000
_cell.length_c   1.000
_cell.angle_alpha   90.00
_cell.angle_beta   90.00
_cell.angle_gamma   90.00
#
_symmetry.space_group_name_H-M   'P 1'
#
loop_
_entity.id
_entity.type
_entity.pdbx_description
1 polymer ?
#
loop_
_entity_poly.entity_id
_entity_poly.type
_entity_poly.pdbx_seq_one_letter_code
_entity_poly.pdbx_strand_id
1 'polypeptide(L)'
;MTKPETGPVLLLNLVLLLTLVSPVCLSAPRGHAARYLGQIAENCAAGTPVDGVTLQDTGGCSRTNLGTSLTGEYATHFRLVYHRGHLGQQGHLGLVSARALDREFIAVYKLRVECARVPALVQVTVSDLNDNIPRFIGGNVTVEVDALTPRGTALTRFGAEDADAERNGRVTFYASPESHLLHVHARSGQVLLVGSLLGLSHVTLRLFVKDGGDAPLTGEPVFLRVHVCGHGAHRRRETRSVSEEQNFTITVPDQARVGDLVFTVPDHRFQQRWFQVTSEKEEESPVQVERDSGRLYLARPLREPAQVTVKVQSRRADDWYLCRLTLSMLSQADLQWTMFPSPYLGAVSPDAMPGTVVYRLSAQQRDATQGHAQFLLLDNDECFEVDRRSGEVRTTGRPLTPGKEYLLRVQALDQQGRKGASAYVSVLAGYRPPQFTNTTYRVNVAENTPAGQTVAMVKADSFQVKSVSYQLLVNPGNLFSINQQGGALSLTRAVDYESGHKIHNLQVRASESETGLSSVAEVVVHITDENDCTPEFLQSIYTRENVPENMTPGSSLLQVLARDCDSGVNSDLSYFVDDGDFAITSGGVVSPARHLDYERPNHMYEFVVVAVDAGTPPRTGTASVRIRVSNSNDEAPVFSQSVYKTFLSEDAGPDTLVAIVHANDLDGDMVSYAITGGNEDRNFLLDNHKGIITLRRSPPPRLRGLQYVLNITATDDNASGGPYPLSSSAHVVVGINDINNNKPVFQECHNYSLNAAVLENQPPGTFVLRVRAHDADTGVNGDVRYGIMHRDGVSSAFEIDPDSGVITTAVSFDRERQREFTLSVTATDQADEPLIGICQVTVVIADVNDNEPKFENSRYQYFLREDTPVGTSFLRAAAHDDDHGSNAVITYSLTNQSPEYLHINPSTGWIYVNQAISQVTHTHTHHKSHTHTHTHTHTHTNISQVTHTNITGHTHTHTHHSLLHITGHTRTHTHTHAHTHYSFTHVH
;
A
#
# COMPACT_ATOMS: atom_id res chain seq x y z
N MET A 1 10.13 -34.41 9.98
CA MET A 1 10.26 -34.10 11.43
C MET A 1 10.94 -32.73 11.53
N THR A 2 10.53 -31.76 12.34
CA THR A 2 9.32 -31.63 13.18
C THR A 2 9.15 -30.16 13.59
N LYS A 3 8.11 -29.48 13.07
CA LYS A 3 7.56 -28.14 13.41
C LYS A 3 8.50 -26.90 13.52
N PRO A 4 8.00 -25.69 13.17
CA PRO A 4 8.67 -24.41 13.43
C PRO A 4 8.21 -23.77 14.75
N GLU A 5 8.91 -22.71 15.17
CA GLU A 5 8.40 -21.70 16.11
C GLU A 5 8.23 -20.34 15.42
N THR A 6 7.41 -19.48 16.00
CA THR A 6 6.88 -18.25 15.40
C THR A 6 7.27 -17.00 16.18
N GLY A 7 7.74 -15.96 15.49
CA GLY A 7 7.92 -14.61 16.03
C GLY A 7 7.63 -13.55 14.96
N PRO A 8 6.80 -12.53 15.22
CA PRO A 8 6.42 -11.55 14.20
C PRO A 8 7.49 -10.46 14.02
N VAL A 9 7.80 -10.14 12.76
CA VAL A 9 8.58 -8.95 12.40
C VAL A 9 7.64 -7.76 12.34
N LEU A 10 7.87 -6.72 13.14
CA LEU A 10 7.27 -5.42 12.89
C LEU A 10 7.93 -4.79 11.67
N LEU A 11 7.16 -4.56 10.61
CA LEU A 11 7.54 -3.71 9.49
C LEU A 11 6.62 -2.49 9.48
N LEU A 12 7.04 -1.47 10.22
CA LEU A 12 6.44 -0.14 10.20
C LEU A 12 7.07 0.63 9.04
N ASN A 13 6.33 0.86 7.96
CA ASN A 13 6.78 1.78 6.91
C ASN A 13 5.83 2.98 6.81
N LEU A 14 6.37 4.15 7.16
CA LEU A 14 5.64 5.41 7.29
C LEU A 14 6.03 6.34 6.13
N VAL A 15 5.27 6.29 5.03
CA VAL A 15 5.44 7.21 3.90
C VAL A 15 4.14 7.96 3.63
N LEU A 16 3.92 9.02 4.41
CA LEU A 16 2.99 10.09 4.02
C LEU A 16 3.82 11.38 3.85
N LEU A 17 4.00 11.79 2.61
CA LEU A 17 4.89 12.91 2.25
C LEU A 17 4.35 14.23 2.83
N LEU A 18 5.16 14.86 3.69
CA LEU A 18 4.85 16.16 4.31
C LEU A 18 4.89 17.29 3.27
N THR A 19 3.77 17.48 2.57
CA THR A 19 3.52 18.72 1.83
C THR A 19 3.29 19.84 2.84
N LEU A 20 4.33 20.66 3.06
CA LEU A 20 4.30 21.85 3.93
C LEU A 20 3.47 23.00 3.31
N VAL A 21 2.19 22.73 3.10
CA VAL A 21 1.18 23.76 2.82
C VAL A 21 0.71 24.31 4.17
N SER A 22 1.27 25.45 4.58
CA SER A 22 0.74 26.26 5.67
C SER A 22 -0.78 26.40 5.51
N PRO A 23 -1.60 26.32 6.58
CA PRO A 23 -3.06 26.33 6.46
C PRO A 23 -3.54 27.68 5.88
N VAL A 24 -3.73 27.73 4.56
CA VAL A 24 -4.22 28.91 3.85
C VAL A 24 -5.68 29.09 4.24
N CYS A 25 -5.90 29.90 5.25
CA CYS A 25 -7.22 30.30 5.70
C CYS A 25 -7.88 31.21 4.64
N LEU A 26 -8.41 30.58 3.57
CA LEU A 26 -9.27 31.21 2.58
C LEU A 26 -10.50 31.77 3.29
N SER A 27 -10.44 33.04 3.63
CA SER A 27 -11.49 33.79 4.30
C SER A 27 -12.67 34.00 3.36
N ALA A 28 -13.55 33.00 3.31
CA ALA A 28 -14.75 33.02 2.50
C ALA A 28 -15.57 34.30 2.77
N PRO A 29 -16.10 34.97 1.71
CA PRO A 29 -16.88 36.19 1.89
C PRO A 29 -18.13 35.92 2.74
N ARG A 30 -18.54 36.95 3.51
CA ARG A 30 -19.63 36.89 4.48
C ARG A 30 -20.91 36.33 3.86
N GLY A 31 -21.36 35.15 4.30
CA GLY A 31 -22.70 34.62 4.01
C GLY A 31 -22.79 33.15 3.58
N HIS A 32 -21.70 32.39 3.55
CA HIS A 32 -21.73 30.97 3.16
C HIS A 32 -21.29 30.03 4.29
N ALA A 33 -21.91 28.83 4.32
CA ALA A 33 -21.60 27.76 5.26
C ALA A 33 -20.17 27.25 5.04
N ALA A 34 -19.38 27.19 6.11
CA ALA A 34 -18.06 26.59 6.08
C ALA A 34 -18.17 25.09 5.73
N ARG A 35 -17.35 24.62 4.79
CA ARG A 35 -17.29 23.21 4.38
C ARG A 35 -16.02 22.58 4.91
N TYR A 36 -16.17 21.43 5.55
CA TYR A 36 -15.07 20.59 6.03
C TYR A 36 -15.14 19.24 5.31
N LEU A 37 -13.98 18.75 4.89
CA LEU A 37 -13.80 17.40 4.37
C LEU A 37 -13.07 16.60 5.45
N GLY A 38 -13.59 15.43 5.79
CA GLY A 38 -13.05 14.55 6.80
C GLY A 38 -12.82 13.14 6.27
N GLN A 39 -11.85 12.44 6.85
CA GLN A 39 -11.58 11.03 6.57
C GLN A 39 -11.53 10.23 7.87
N ILE A 40 -11.94 8.97 7.81
CA ILE A 40 -11.87 8.03 8.93
C ILE A 40 -11.86 6.60 8.37
N ALA A 41 -11.05 5.71 8.94
CA ALA A 41 -11.06 4.30 8.57
C ALA A 41 -12.37 3.62 9.01
N GLU A 42 -12.83 2.64 8.24
CA GLU A 42 -13.88 1.74 8.70
C GLU A 42 -13.38 0.77 9.77
N ASN A 43 -14.32 0.01 10.35
CA ASN A 43 -14.12 -0.87 11.51
C ASN A 43 -13.46 -0.19 12.74
N CYS A 44 -13.26 1.14 12.70
CA CYS A 44 -12.59 1.88 13.75
C CYS A 44 -13.38 1.87 15.07
N ALA A 45 -12.66 1.88 16.19
CA ALA A 45 -13.27 1.87 17.52
C ALA A 45 -14.18 3.11 17.74
N ALA A 46 -15.26 2.91 18.50
CA ALA A 46 -16.20 3.98 18.83
C ALA A 46 -15.52 5.09 19.66
N GLY A 47 -15.24 6.24 19.03
CA GLY A 47 -14.51 7.36 19.61
C GLY A 47 -13.25 7.76 18.84
N THR A 48 -12.87 7.05 17.78
CA THR A 48 -11.83 7.48 16.84
C THR A 48 -12.17 8.84 16.22
N PRO A 49 -11.24 9.81 16.20
CA PRO A 49 -11.47 11.11 15.56
C PRO A 49 -11.59 11.00 14.04
N VAL A 50 -12.29 11.95 13.45
CA VAL A 50 -12.35 12.15 12.00
C VAL A 50 -11.26 13.15 11.61
N ASP A 51 -10.25 12.68 10.90
CA ASP A 51 -9.13 13.50 10.45
C ASP A 51 -9.61 14.61 9.49
N GLY A 52 -8.98 15.77 9.56
CA GLY A 52 -9.38 16.98 8.82
C GLY A 52 -10.53 17.80 9.43
N VAL A 53 -11.30 17.27 10.40
CA VAL A 53 -12.49 17.95 10.96
C VAL A 53 -12.19 18.62 12.30
N THR A 54 -11.61 19.83 12.25
CA THR A 54 -11.40 20.69 13.43
C THR A 54 -12.28 21.94 13.36
N LEU A 55 -13.26 22.07 14.27
CA LEU A 55 -14.21 23.18 14.32
C LEU A 55 -13.85 24.16 15.44
N GLN A 56 -13.80 25.47 15.15
CA GLN A 56 -13.51 26.48 16.17
C GLN A 56 -14.74 26.77 17.06
N ASP A 57 -14.53 26.86 18.38
CA ASP A 57 -15.58 27.21 19.34
C ASP A 57 -15.95 28.70 19.24
N THR A 58 -17.03 29.00 18.50
CA THR A 58 -17.58 30.36 18.36
C THR A 58 -18.58 30.75 19.46
N GLY A 59 -18.65 29.96 20.55
CA GLY A 59 -19.46 30.24 21.74
C GLY A 59 -20.95 29.99 21.60
N GLY A 60 -21.40 29.21 20.60
CA GLY A 60 -22.80 28.80 20.44
C GLY A 60 -23.11 27.37 20.92
N CYS A 61 -22.10 26.52 21.04
CA CYS A 61 -22.25 25.10 21.40
C CYS A 61 -22.22 24.89 22.92
N SER A 62 -23.39 24.83 23.56
CA SER A 62 -23.46 24.46 24.99
C SER A 62 -22.88 23.06 25.21
N ARG A 63 -21.96 22.92 26.18
CA ARG A 63 -21.32 21.65 26.55
C ARG A 63 -22.31 20.55 26.98
N THR A 64 -23.53 20.92 27.38
CA THR A 64 -24.60 19.97 27.73
C THR A 64 -25.33 19.37 26.51
N ASN A 65 -25.32 20.05 25.36
CA ASN A 65 -26.21 19.75 24.22
C ASN A 65 -25.46 19.42 22.92
N LEU A 66 -24.20 18.97 23.02
CA LEU A 66 -23.38 18.63 21.84
C LEU A 66 -24.01 17.50 21.00
N GLY A 67 -24.67 16.53 21.64
CA GLY A 67 -25.32 15.40 20.95
C GLY A 67 -26.53 15.77 20.09
N THR A 68 -27.20 16.90 20.35
CA THR A 68 -28.34 17.39 19.54
C THR A 68 -27.92 18.45 18.51
N SER A 69 -26.61 18.72 18.39
CA SER A 69 -26.08 19.81 17.55
C SER A 69 -25.60 19.36 16.17
N LEU A 70 -25.74 18.07 15.86
CA LEU A 70 -25.32 17.43 14.61
C LEU A 70 -26.57 16.88 13.89
N THR A 71 -26.85 17.39 12.69
CA THR A 71 -28.00 16.99 11.86
C THR A 71 -27.53 16.42 10.51
N GLY A 72 -28.36 15.59 9.88
CA GLY A 72 -28.01 14.87 8.65
C GLY A 72 -28.41 13.39 8.71
N GLU A 73 -28.38 12.72 7.57
CA GLU A 73 -28.63 11.28 7.51
C GLU A 73 -27.53 10.53 8.28
N TYR A 74 -27.95 9.57 9.10
CA TYR A 74 -27.08 8.77 9.98
C TYR A 74 -26.15 9.58 10.91
N ALA A 75 -26.50 10.83 11.25
CA ALA A 75 -25.72 11.66 12.17
C ALA A 75 -25.44 10.99 13.54
N THR A 76 -26.29 10.05 13.97
CA THR A 76 -26.09 9.21 15.17
C THR A 76 -24.96 8.17 15.06
N HIS A 77 -24.21 8.16 13.95
CA HIS A 77 -22.98 7.39 13.76
C HIS A 77 -21.75 8.18 14.26
N PHE A 78 -21.89 9.48 14.54
CA PHE A 78 -20.83 10.37 15.01
C PHE A 78 -21.25 11.17 16.25
N ARG A 79 -20.28 11.78 16.93
CA ARG A 79 -20.50 12.69 18.07
C ARG A 79 -19.45 13.80 18.08
N LEU A 80 -19.84 14.98 18.56
CA LEU A 80 -18.93 16.11 18.75
C LEU A 80 -18.25 16.03 20.13
N VAL A 81 -16.93 16.20 20.17
CA VAL A 81 -16.11 16.17 21.39
C VAL A 81 -15.38 17.50 21.56
N TYR A 82 -15.32 18.00 22.79
CA TYR A 82 -14.71 19.30 23.11
C TYR A 82 -13.29 19.12 23.65
N HIS A 83 -12.30 19.64 22.92
CA HIS A 83 -10.90 19.61 23.31
C HIS A 83 -10.48 20.96 23.90
N ARG A 84 -9.91 20.91 25.10
CA ARG A 84 -9.53 22.10 25.88
C ARG A 84 -8.11 22.52 25.52
N GLY A 85 -7.95 23.71 24.94
CA GLY A 85 -6.63 24.30 24.71
C GLY A 85 -5.86 24.54 26.02
N HIS A 86 -4.53 24.32 25.98
CA HIS A 86 -3.65 24.73 27.07
C HIS A 86 -3.42 26.26 27.05
N LEU A 87 -3.27 26.82 28.25
CA LEU A 87 -2.73 28.16 28.55
C LEU A 87 -2.95 29.24 27.46
N GLY A 88 -4.20 29.68 27.31
CA GLY A 88 -4.56 30.88 26.55
C GLY A 88 -5.11 30.64 25.13
N GLN A 89 -4.98 29.44 24.57
CA GLN A 89 -5.62 29.11 23.30
C GLN A 89 -7.13 28.81 23.47
N GLN A 90 -7.93 29.17 22.48
CA GLN A 90 -9.36 28.82 22.44
C GLN A 90 -9.54 27.30 22.25
N GLY A 91 -10.61 26.75 22.83
CA GLY A 91 -10.97 25.34 22.64
C GLY A 91 -11.49 25.05 21.23
N HIS A 92 -11.42 23.80 20.82
CA HIS A 92 -11.94 23.34 19.54
C HIS A 92 -12.85 22.11 19.71
N LEU A 93 -13.74 21.94 18.74
CA LEU A 93 -14.65 20.81 18.62
C LEU A 93 -14.12 19.85 17.56
N GLY A 94 -13.79 18.64 17.98
CA GLY A 94 -13.50 17.52 17.09
C GLY A 94 -14.77 16.73 16.79
N LEU A 95 -14.83 16.12 15.60
CA LEU A 95 -15.82 15.10 15.28
C LEU A 95 -15.18 13.72 15.50
N VAL A 96 -15.89 12.82 16.18
CA VAL A 96 -15.42 11.44 16.41
C VAL A 96 -16.52 10.43 16.10
N SER A 97 -16.16 9.18 15.82
CA SER A 97 -17.14 8.09 15.65
C SER A 97 -17.93 7.83 16.95
N ALA A 98 -19.17 7.40 16.83
CA ALA A 98 -20.02 6.95 17.94
C ALA A 98 -20.23 5.42 17.94
N ARG A 99 -19.77 4.74 16.89
CA ARG A 99 -19.83 3.29 16.63
C ARG A 99 -18.74 2.94 15.61
N ALA A 100 -18.51 1.64 15.37
CA ALA A 100 -17.79 1.21 14.18
C ALA A 100 -18.53 1.65 12.91
N LEU A 101 -17.77 2.09 11.91
CA LEU A 101 -18.27 2.47 10.59
C LEU A 101 -17.95 1.35 9.59
N ASP A 102 -18.72 1.32 8.51
CA ASP A 102 -18.82 0.26 7.50
C ASP A 102 -19.00 1.02 6.17
N ARG A 103 -18.08 0.84 5.22
CA ARG A 103 -18.01 1.59 3.97
C ARG A 103 -19.08 1.11 2.98
N GLU A 104 -19.33 -0.19 2.93
CA GLU A 104 -20.25 -0.87 2.02
C GLU A 104 -21.70 -0.44 2.32
N PHE A 105 -21.99 -0.15 3.59
CA PHE A 105 -23.21 0.50 4.02
C PHE A 105 -23.22 2.00 3.67
N ILE A 106 -22.21 2.78 4.09
CA ILE A 106 -22.13 4.23 3.79
C ILE A 106 -20.66 4.71 3.65
N ALA A 107 -20.17 4.79 2.41
CA ALA A 107 -18.84 5.31 2.10
C ALA A 107 -18.69 6.84 2.32
N VAL A 108 -19.78 7.64 2.29
CA VAL A 108 -19.71 9.10 2.44
C VAL A 108 -20.92 9.65 3.23
N TYR A 109 -20.65 10.15 4.43
CA TYR A 109 -21.63 10.83 5.28
C TYR A 109 -21.67 12.34 5.01
N LYS A 110 -22.87 12.93 5.01
CA LYS A 110 -23.09 14.38 4.83
C LYS A 110 -23.78 14.95 6.05
N LEU A 111 -22.99 15.56 6.92
CA LEU A 111 -23.38 16.05 8.23
C LEU A 111 -23.43 17.59 8.26
N ARG A 112 -24.20 18.13 9.18
CA ARG A 112 -24.35 19.57 9.42
C ARG A 112 -24.23 19.85 10.91
N VAL A 113 -23.43 20.85 11.28
CA VAL A 113 -23.26 21.28 12.67
C VAL A 113 -24.00 22.61 12.85
N GLU A 114 -25.03 22.61 13.69
CA GLU A 114 -25.98 23.72 13.82
C GLU A 114 -25.71 24.64 15.02
N CYS A 115 -24.84 24.25 15.95
CA CYS A 115 -24.51 25.06 17.13
C CYS A 115 -23.45 26.16 16.90
N ALA A 116 -22.88 26.24 15.69
CA ALA A 116 -21.96 27.31 15.31
C ALA A 116 -22.74 28.54 14.77
N ARG A 117 -22.20 29.76 14.96
CA ARG A 117 -22.87 31.02 14.52
C ARG A 117 -23.15 31.08 13.01
N VAL A 118 -22.43 30.30 12.22
CA VAL A 118 -22.74 29.95 10.83
C VAL A 118 -22.74 28.42 10.80
N PRO A 119 -23.79 27.75 10.31
CA PRO A 119 -23.83 26.29 10.29
C PRO A 119 -22.73 25.75 9.38
N ALA A 120 -21.97 24.77 9.88
CA ALA A 120 -20.93 24.10 9.11
C ALA A 120 -21.50 22.85 8.42
N LEU A 121 -21.00 22.55 7.21
CA LEU A 121 -21.25 21.30 6.50
C LEU A 121 -19.98 20.46 6.58
N VAL A 122 -20.09 19.23 7.09
CA VAL A 122 -18.99 18.28 7.18
C VAL A 122 -19.31 17.08 6.29
N GLN A 123 -18.50 16.84 5.28
CA GLN A 123 -18.56 15.59 4.52
C GLN A 123 -17.46 14.66 5.02
N VAL A 124 -17.83 13.50 5.54
CA VAL A 124 -16.89 12.49 6.04
C VAL A 124 -16.87 11.32 5.07
N THR A 125 -15.72 11.07 4.46
CA THR A 125 -15.47 9.87 3.65
C THR A 125 -14.94 8.76 4.54
N VAL A 126 -15.51 7.57 4.45
CA VAL A 126 -14.95 6.36 5.05
C VAL A 126 -13.92 5.78 4.09
N SER A 127 -12.70 5.53 4.59
CA SER A 127 -11.63 4.91 3.81
C SER A 127 -11.64 3.40 3.97
N ASP A 128 -11.53 2.73 2.82
CA ASP A 128 -11.50 1.28 2.62
C ASP A 128 -10.45 0.59 3.51
N LEU A 129 -10.83 -0.53 4.10
CA LEU A 129 -9.92 -1.59 4.50
C LEU A 129 -10.09 -2.78 3.55
N ASN A 130 -9.12 -3.70 3.54
CA ASN A 130 -9.21 -4.91 2.73
C ASN A 130 -9.70 -6.06 3.61
N ASP A 131 -10.99 -6.11 3.94
CA ASP A 131 -11.55 -7.03 4.95
C ASP A 131 -12.62 -8.00 4.43
N ASN A 132 -13.18 -7.78 3.23
CA ASN A 132 -13.98 -8.78 2.54
C ASN A 132 -13.09 -9.77 1.78
N ILE A 133 -13.55 -11.02 1.70
CA ILE A 133 -12.85 -12.08 0.96
C ILE A 133 -13.59 -12.29 -0.37
N PRO A 134 -12.92 -12.20 -1.53
CA PRO A 134 -13.56 -12.29 -2.84
C PRO A 134 -14.23 -13.63 -3.06
N ARG A 135 -15.38 -13.64 -3.76
CA ARG A 135 -16.21 -14.84 -3.95
C ARG A 135 -16.57 -15.04 -5.42
N PHE A 136 -16.48 -16.28 -5.89
CA PHE A 136 -16.98 -16.64 -7.20
C PHE A 136 -18.52 -16.51 -7.27
N ILE A 137 -19.03 -15.88 -8.33
CA ILE A 137 -20.47 -15.69 -8.59
C ILE A 137 -21.16 -17.04 -8.93
N GLY A 138 -20.38 -18.05 -9.35
CA GLY A 138 -20.84 -19.40 -9.65
C GLY A 138 -19.91 -20.47 -9.07
N GLY A 139 -20.45 -21.66 -8.83
CA GLY A 139 -19.71 -22.80 -8.29
C GLY A 139 -18.90 -23.57 -9.35
N ASN A 140 -18.68 -24.86 -9.08
CA ASN A 140 -17.94 -25.76 -9.96
C ASN A 140 -18.62 -25.88 -11.34
N VAL A 141 -17.83 -25.84 -12.42
CA VAL A 141 -18.31 -25.88 -13.81
C VAL A 141 -17.80 -27.14 -14.51
N THR A 142 -18.68 -27.82 -15.26
CA THR A 142 -18.33 -28.93 -16.17
C THR A 142 -18.48 -28.48 -17.62
N VAL A 143 -17.48 -28.70 -18.46
CA VAL A 143 -17.49 -28.35 -19.89
C VAL A 143 -17.11 -29.57 -20.72
N GLU A 144 -17.88 -29.89 -21.76
CA GLU A 144 -17.53 -30.91 -22.76
C GLU A 144 -16.79 -30.26 -23.93
N VAL A 145 -15.66 -30.84 -24.31
CA VAL A 145 -14.72 -30.29 -25.30
C VAL A 145 -14.21 -31.42 -26.19
N ASP A 146 -14.15 -31.22 -27.51
CA ASP A 146 -13.57 -32.22 -28.43
C ASP A 146 -12.04 -32.25 -28.31
N ALA A 147 -11.43 -33.42 -28.43
CA ALA A 147 -9.97 -33.58 -28.35
C ALA A 147 -9.18 -32.76 -29.40
N LEU A 148 -9.84 -32.37 -30.51
CA LEU A 148 -9.30 -31.55 -31.60
C LEU A 148 -9.58 -30.03 -31.44
N THR A 149 -10.12 -29.59 -30.30
CA THR A 149 -10.43 -28.16 -30.07
C THR A 149 -9.16 -27.30 -30.17
N PRO A 150 -9.16 -26.20 -30.95
CA PRO A 150 -7.98 -25.36 -31.13
C PRO A 150 -7.44 -24.74 -29.84
N ARG A 151 -6.12 -24.57 -29.77
CA ARG A 151 -5.49 -23.75 -28.73
C ARG A 151 -5.94 -22.29 -28.88
N GLY A 152 -5.96 -21.55 -27.78
CA GLY A 152 -6.59 -20.22 -27.69
C GLY A 152 -8.11 -20.26 -27.46
N THR A 153 -8.80 -21.40 -27.66
CA THR A 153 -10.25 -21.49 -27.43
C THR A 153 -10.59 -21.22 -25.96
N ALA A 154 -11.46 -20.24 -25.72
CA ALA A 154 -12.01 -19.96 -24.40
C ALA A 154 -13.09 -20.99 -24.04
N LEU A 155 -12.83 -21.84 -23.04
CA LEU A 155 -13.71 -22.94 -22.64
C LEU A 155 -14.85 -22.46 -21.72
N THR A 156 -14.56 -21.49 -20.85
CA THR A 156 -15.54 -20.86 -19.95
C THR A 156 -15.01 -19.53 -19.41
N ARG A 157 -15.86 -18.78 -18.70
CA ARG A 157 -15.50 -17.60 -17.91
C ARG A 157 -16.05 -17.77 -16.50
N PHE A 158 -15.19 -17.66 -15.50
CA PHE A 158 -15.60 -17.47 -14.12
C PHE A 158 -15.75 -15.97 -13.83
N GLY A 159 -16.81 -15.61 -13.10
CA GLY A 159 -16.95 -14.29 -12.48
C GLY A 159 -16.72 -14.41 -10.99
N ALA A 160 -16.18 -13.35 -10.39
CA ALA A 160 -16.07 -13.17 -8.95
C ALA A 160 -16.45 -11.74 -8.61
N GLU A 161 -17.03 -11.56 -7.44
CA GLU A 161 -17.39 -10.29 -6.84
C GLU A 161 -16.66 -10.17 -5.51
N ASP A 162 -16.31 -8.93 -5.17
CA ASP A 162 -15.83 -8.53 -3.87
C ASP A 162 -16.66 -7.34 -3.39
N ALA A 163 -16.69 -7.11 -2.08
CA ALA A 163 -17.48 -6.01 -1.50
C ALA A 163 -16.62 -4.77 -1.21
N ASP A 164 -15.34 -4.97 -0.87
CA ASP A 164 -14.31 -3.93 -0.84
C ASP A 164 -14.28 -3.14 -2.17
N ALA A 165 -13.72 -1.93 -2.18
CA ALA A 165 -13.77 -1.07 -3.36
C ALA A 165 -12.41 -0.61 -3.92
N GLU A 166 -12.46 0.01 -5.11
CA GLU A 166 -11.32 0.57 -5.85
C GLU A 166 -10.18 -0.43 -6.14
N ARG A 167 -9.16 -0.49 -5.27
CA ARG A 167 -8.02 -1.39 -5.41
C ARG A 167 -8.26 -2.72 -4.69
N ASN A 168 -8.83 -2.68 -3.50
CA ASN A 168 -8.96 -3.85 -2.64
C ASN A 168 -9.88 -4.87 -3.32
N GLY A 169 -11.14 -4.52 -3.60
CA GLY A 169 -12.08 -5.39 -4.33
C GLY A 169 -11.75 -5.70 -5.80
N ARG A 170 -10.52 -5.47 -6.26
CA ARG A 170 -10.06 -5.79 -7.62
C ARG A 170 -9.65 -7.26 -7.76
N VAL A 171 -10.67 -8.11 -7.90
CA VAL A 171 -10.51 -9.56 -8.11
C VAL A 171 -9.51 -9.94 -9.21
N THR A 172 -8.64 -10.90 -8.88
CA THR A 172 -7.59 -11.49 -9.73
C THR A 172 -7.69 -13.02 -9.69
N PHE A 173 -7.90 -13.64 -10.85
CA PHE A 173 -8.08 -15.08 -11.01
C PHE A 173 -6.75 -15.81 -11.26
N TYR A 174 -6.59 -17.02 -10.72
CA TYR A 174 -5.46 -17.90 -11.02
C TYR A 174 -5.83 -19.37 -10.83
N ALA A 175 -4.92 -20.29 -11.19
CA ALA A 175 -5.04 -21.72 -10.89
C ALA A 175 -3.91 -22.18 -9.97
N SER A 176 -4.16 -23.16 -9.10
CA SER A 176 -3.11 -23.77 -8.29
C SER A 176 -3.37 -25.28 -8.07
N PRO A 177 -2.45 -26.18 -8.49
CA PRO A 177 -1.26 -25.90 -9.29
C PRO A 177 -1.63 -25.34 -10.68
N GLU A 178 -0.65 -24.69 -11.32
CA GLU A 178 -0.78 -24.24 -12.70
C GLU A 178 -0.88 -25.42 -13.67
N SER A 179 -1.40 -25.19 -14.88
CA SER A 179 -1.68 -26.25 -15.85
C SER A 179 -1.15 -25.89 -17.23
N HIS A 180 -0.22 -26.71 -17.73
CA HIS A 180 0.26 -26.66 -19.12
C HIS A 180 -0.83 -26.97 -20.17
N LEU A 181 -2.05 -27.33 -19.73
CA LEU A 181 -3.21 -27.54 -20.61
C LEU A 181 -4.17 -26.36 -20.62
N LEU A 182 -4.36 -25.67 -19.49
CA LEU A 182 -5.42 -24.67 -19.30
C LEU A 182 -4.88 -23.42 -18.58
N HIS A 183 -4.89 -22.28 -19.27
CA HIS A 183 -4.48 -20.98 -18.73
C HIS A 183 -5.70 -20.19 -18.23
N VAL A 184 -5.57 -19.51 -17.08
CA VAL A 184 -6.61 -18.65 -16.50
C VAL A 184 -6.22 -17.19 -16.66
N HIS A 185 -6.94 -16.44 -17.50
CA HIS A 185 -6.61 -15.04 -17.75
C HIS A 185 -6.99 -14.15 -16.55
N ALA A 186 -5.96 -13.67 -15.85
CA ALA A 186 -6.04 -13.17 -14.48
C ALA A 186 -7.01 -12.02 -14.23
N ARG A 187 -7.27 -11.15 -15.23
CA ARG A 187 -8.19 -10.00 -15.10
C ARG A 187 -9.59 -10.21 -15.71
N SER A 188 -9.87 -11.36 -16.32
CA SER A 188 -11.18 -11.58 -16.96
C SER A 188 -11.86 -12.91 -16.60
N GLY A 189 -11.17 -13.79 -15.87
CA GLY A 189 -11.69 -15.09 -15.42
C GLY A 189 -11.93 -16.10 -16.55
N GLN A 190 -11.50 -15.79 -17.78
CA GLN A 190 -11.58 -16.73 -18.91
C GLN A 190 -10.55 -17.84 -18.76
N VAL A 191 -10.98 -19.08 -18.98
CA VAL A 191 -10.08 -20.24 -19.06
C VAL A 191 -9.87 -20.59 -20.53
N LEU A 192 -8.62 -20.50 -20.99
CA LEU A 192 -8.20 -20.75 -22.36
C LEU A 192 -7.53 -22.13 -22.45
N LEU A 193 -7.82 -22.87 -23.52
CA LEU A 193 -7.09 -24.08 -23.86
C LEU A 193 -5.72 -23.72 -24.46
N VAL A 194 -4.62 -24.16 -23.83
CA VAL A 194 -3.25 -23.86 -24.28
C VAL A 194 -2.43 -25.11 -24.62
N GLY A 195 -2.76 -26.26 -24.04
CA GLY A 195 -2.16 -27.55 -24.39
C GLY A 195 -3.03 -28.39 -25.35
N SER A 196 -2.57 -29.60 -25.67
CA SER A 196 -3.36 -30.56 -26.45
C SER A 196 -4.24 -31.43 -25.53
N LEU A 197 -5.47 -31.72 -25.96
CA LEU A 197 -6.37 -32.65 -25.26
C LEU A 197 -6.31 -34.09 -25.83
N LEU A 198 -5.51 -34.33 -26.86
CA LEU A 198 -5.38 -35.65 -27.49
C LEU A 198 -4.90 -36.71 -26.48
N GLY A 199 -5.65 -37.81 -26.37
CA GLY A 199 -5.36 -38.92 -25.46
C GLY A 199 -5.86 -38.74 -24.02
N LEU A 200 -6.44 -37.58 -23.68
CA LEU A 200 -7.05 -37.34 -22.37
C LEU A 200 -8.55 -37.68 -22.38
N SER A 201 -9.10 -38.04 -21.22
CA SER A 201 -10.55 -38.29 -21.02
C SER A 201 -11.23 -37.23 -20.16
N HIS A 202 -10.49 -36.65 -19.23
CA HIS A 202 -10.92 -35.56 -18.38
C HIS A 202 -9.72 -34.75 -17.88
N VAL A 203 -9.92 -33.46 -17.64
CA VAL A 203 -8.96 -32.55 -17.00
C VAL A 203 -9.69 -31.82 -15.88
N THR A 204 -9.10 -31.71 -14.70
CA THR A 204 -9.67 -30.89 -13.60
C THR A 204 -8.69 -29.79 -13.23
N LEU A 205 -9.17 -28.54 -13.23
CA LEU A 205 -8.43 -27.35 -12.84
C LEU A 205 -9.06 -26.78 -11.57
N ARG A 206 -8.23 -26.42 -10.58
CA ARG A 206 -8.66 -25.75 -9.35
C ARG A 206 -8.35 -24.26 -9.48
N LEU A 207 -9.39 -23.45 -9.63
CA LEU A 207 -9.29 -22.00 -9.74
C LEU A 207 -9.42 -21.34 -8.38
N PHE A 208 -8.65 -20.29 -8.18
CA PHE A 208 -8.68 -19.40 -7.04
C PHE A 208 -8.95 -17.98 -7.51
N VAL A 209 -9.51 -17.17 -6.62
CA VAL A 209 -9.59 -15.72 -6.77
C VAL A 209 -8.91 -15.10 -5.56
N LYS A 210 -8.17 -14.02 -5.78
CA LYS A 210 -7.66 -13.14 -4.73
C LYS A 210 -7.99 -11.69 -5.04
N ASP A 211 -7.94 -10.85 -4.02
CA ASP A 211 -8.20 -9.41 -4.15
C ASP A 211 -6.98 -8.64 -4.69
N GLY A 212 -7.02 -7.31 -4.62
CA GLY A 212 -5.93 -6.41 -5.00
C GLY A 212 -5.18 -5.72 -3.85
N GLY A 213 -5.47 -6.06 -2.58
CA GLY A 213 -4.91 -5.42 -1.39
C GLY A 213 -3.41 -5.60 -1.19
N ASP A 214 -2.85 -4.94 -0.17
CA ASP A 214 -1.43 -5.08 0.19
C ASP A 214 -1.12 -6.40 0.92
N ALA A 215 -2.12 -7.02 1.55
CA ALA A 215 -2.07 -8.36 2.13
C ALA A 215 -3.24 -9.19 1.57
N PRO A 216 -3.14 -9.69 0.32
CA PRO A 216 -4.32 -10.08 -0.43
C PRO A 216 -5.00 -11.36 0.07
N LEU A 217 -6.28 -11.24 0.38
CA LEU A 217 -7.16 -12.33 0.79
C LEU A 217 -7.51 -13.19 -0.43
N THR A 218 -7.69 -14.50 -0.18
CA THR A 218 -7.94 -15.50 -1.22
C THR A 218 -9.25 -16.21 -0.94
N GLY A 219 -10.15 -16.20 -1.93
CA GLY A 219 -11.45 -16.84 -1.88
C GLY A 219 -11.43 -18.36 -1.98
N GLU A 220 -12.50 -18.99 -1.51
CA GLU A 220 -12.71 -20.44 -1.62
C GLU A 220 -12.66 -20.90 -3.09
N PRO A 221 -11.83 -21.92 -3.42
CA PRO A 221 -11.57 -22.29 -4.80
C PRO A 221 -12.67 -23.13 -5.44
N VAL A 222 -12.95 -22.85 -6.71
CA VAL A 222 -13.88 -23.60 -7.56
C VAL A 222 -13.15 -24.54 -8.52
N PHE A 223 -13.82 -25.61 -8.93
CA PHE A 223 -13.28 -26.61 -9.83
C PHE A 223 -13.91 -26.52 -11.21
N LEU A 224 -13.07 -26.34 -12.24
CA LEU A 224 -13.44 -26.59 -13.63
C LEU A 224 -13.11 -28.06 -13.97
N ARG A 225 -14.10 -28.79 -14.47
CA ARG A 225 -13.92 -30.15 -15.01
C ARG A 225 -14.18 -30.13 -16.51
N VAL A 226 -13.14 -30.32 -17.30
CA VAL A 226 -13.23 -30.50 -18.75
C VAL A 226 -13.38 -31.99 -19.04
N HIS A 227 -14.47 -32.40 -19.66
CA HIS A 227 -14.64 -33.74 -20.22
C HIS A 227 -14.22 -33.73 -21.69
N VAL A 228 -13.32 -34.63 -22.06
CA VAL A 228 -12.75 -34.69 -23.40
C VAL A 228 -13.47 -35.75 -24.21
N CYS A 229 -14.19 -35.33 -25.24
CA CYS A 229 -15.00 -36.22 -26.07
C CYS A 229 -14.15 -36.87 -27.17
N GLY A 230 -14.11 -38.21 -27.18
CA GLY A 230 -13.56 -38.99 -28.28
C GLY A 230 -14.53 -38.98 -29.48
N HIS A 231 -14.01 -38.75 -30.68
CA HIS A 231 -14.81 -38.37 -31.84
C HIS A 231 -15.79 -39.48 -32.28
N GLY A 232 -17.09 -39.21 -32.18
CA GLY A 232 -18.15 -40.15 -32.55
C GLY A 232 -19.53 -39.49 -32.66
N ALA A 233 -20.19 -39.70 -33.81
CA ALA A 233 -21.48 -39.12 -34.23
C ALA A 233 -21.49 -37.61 -34.53
N HIS A 234 -21.84 -37.28 -35.77
CA HIS A 234 -21.90 -35.91 -36.28
C HIS A 234 -22.89 -35.00 -35.53
N ARG A 235 -22.43 -33.79 -35.18
CA ARG A 235 -23.24 -32.58 -35.34
C ARG A 235 -22.43 -31.50 -36.06
N ARG A 236 -22.85 -31.14 -37.28
CA ARG A 236 -22.45 -29.87 -37.90
C ARG A 236 -22.90 -28.73 -36.96
N ARG A 237 -21.96 -27.84 -36.63
CA ARG A 237 -22.26 -26.49 -36.15
C ARG A 237 -21.53 -25.56 -37.12
N GLU A 238 -22.23 -24.58 -37.69
CA GLU A 238 -21.71 -23.91 -38.89
C GLU A 238 -20.47 -23.04 -38.62
N THR A 239 -19.45 -23.25 -39.45
CA THR A 239 -18.33 -22.32 -39.63
C THR A 239 -18.87 -21.02 -40.21
N ARG A 240 -18.61 -19.89 -39.52
CA ARG A 240 -19.25 -18.61 -39.81
C ARG A 240 -18.55 -17.85 -40.95
N SER A 241 -18.78 -18.29 -42.18
CA SER A 241 -18.41 -17.57 -43.41
C SER A 241 -19.43 -17.85 -44.53
N VAL A 242 -19.28 -17.17 -45.67
CA VAL A 242 -20.20 -17.14 -46.83
C VAL A 242 -21.45 -16.25 -46.65
N SER A 243 -21.72 -15.47 -47.70
CA SER A 243 -22.90 -14.63 -47.88
C SER A 243 -24.20 -15.46 -47.90
N GLU A 244 -25.05 -15.29 -46.90
CA GLU A 244 -26.40 -15.87 -46.89
C GLU A 244 -27.35 -15.12 -47.85
N GLU A 245 -27.42 -15.56 -49.11
CA GLU A 245 -28.58 -15.25 -49.97
C GLU A 245 -29.84 -15.88 -49.37
N GLN A 246 -30.71 -15.08 -48.76
CA GLN A 246 -31.98 -15.59 -48.24
C GLN A 246 -32.97 -15.80 -49.39
N ASN A 247 -33.23 -17.05 -49.72
CA ASN A 247 -34.07 -17.47 -50.84
C ASN A 247 -35.53 -17.67 -50.41
N PHE A 248 -36.45 -16.89 -50.96
CA PHE A 248 -37.89 -17.02 -50.72
C PHE A 248 -38.63 -17.36 -52.02
N THR A 249 -39.49 -18.38 -51.99
CA THR A 249 -40.41 -18.67 -53.10
C THR A 249 -41.81 -18.17 -52.74
N ILE A 250 -42.40 -17.40 -53.65
CA ILE A 250 -43.68 -16.72 -53.44
C ILE A 250 -44.62 -17.16 -54.57
N THR A 251 -45.75 -17.76 -54.24
CA THR A 251 -46.78 -18.08 -55.23
C THR A 251 -47.76 -16.93 -55.34
N VAL A 252 -47.75 -16.25 -56.49
CA VAL A 252 -48.67 -15.16 -56.80
C VAL A 252 -50.01 -15.77 -57.21
N PRO A 253 -51.14 -15.44 -56.56
CA PRO A 253 -52.44 -15.96 -56.97
C PRO A 253 -52.85 -15.44 -58.35
N ASP A 254 -53.46 -16.29 -59.18
CA ASP A 254 -53.88 -15.98 -60.56
C ASP A 254 -54.91 -14.83 -60.69
N GLN A 255 -55.40 -14.26 -59.57
CA GLN A 255 -56.31 -13.11 -59.53
C GLN A 255 -55.68 -11.84 -58.92
N ALA A 256 -54.40 -11.85 -58.58
CA ALA A 256 -53.69 -10.70 -58.03
C ALA A 256 -53.60 -9.55 -59.06
N ARG A 257 -53.86 -8.33 -58.60
CA ARG A 257 -53.88 -7.10 -59.39
C ARG A 257 -52.62 -6.29 -59.17
N VAL A 258 -52.34 -5.37 -60.11
CA VAL A 258 -51.29 -4.36 -59.92
C VAL A 258 -51.64 -3.50 -58.70
N GLY A 259 -50.71 -3.40 -57.76
CA GLY A 259 -50.90 -2.77 -56.46
C GLY A 259 -51.17 -3.73 -55.29
N ASP A 260 -51.48 -5.01 -55.53
CA ASP A 260 -51.71 -5.97 -54.43
C ASP A 260 -50.40 -6.30 -53.70
N LEU A 261 -50.48 -6.48 -52.37
CA LEU A 261 -49.36 -6.91 -51.53
C LEU A 261 -49.06 -8.40 -51.77
N VAL A 262 -47.87 -8.69 -52.30
CA VAL A 262 -47.42 -10.03 -52.70
C VAL A 262 -46.58 -10.71 -51.62
N PHE A 263 -45.71 -9.95 -50.93
CA PHE A 263 -44.84 -10.47 -49.88
C PHE A 263 -44.39 -9.35 -48.93
N THR A 264 -43.74 -9.71 -47.83
CA THR A 264 -43.01 -8.76 -46.97
C THR A 264 -41.69 -9.41 -46.60
N VAL A 265 -40.57 -8.77 -46.95
CA VAL A 265 -39.23 -9.32 -46.70
C VAL A 265 -38.99 -9.35 -45.19
N PRO A 266 -38.78 -10.54 -44.58
CA PRO A 266 -38.48 -10.62 -43.15
C PRO A 266 -37.05 -10.13 -42.90
N ASP A 267 -36.88 -9.32 -41.86
CA ASP A 267 -35.56 -9.04 -41.29
C ASP A 267 -35.62 -9.04 -39.76
N HIS A 268 -34.62 -9.68 -39.16
CA HIS A 268 -34.36 -9.71 -37.73
C HIS A 268 -32.94 -9.26 -37.39
N ARG A 269 -32.11 -8.90 -38.38
CA ARG A 269 -30.69 -8.54 -38.21
C ARG A 269 -30.48 -7.07 -37.89
N PHE A 270 -31.30 -6.16 -38.42
CA PHE A 270 -31.09 -4.72 -38.29
C PHE A 270 -32.24 -4.03 -37.55
N GLN A 271 -31.95 -3.33 -36.45
CA GLN A 271 -32.95 -2.51 -35.74
C GLN A 271 -33.36 -1.25 -36.51
N GLN A 272 -32.50 -0.73 -37.39
CA GLN A 272 -32.81 0.39 -38.29
C GLN A 272 -32.27 0.06 -39.67
N ARG A 273 -33.16 -0.02 -40.66
CA ARG A 273 -32.94 -0.67 -41.95
C ARG A 273 -33.67 0.03 -43.08
N TRP A 274 -33.29 -0.28 -44.32
CA TRP A 274 -34.07 0.04 -45.51
C TRP A 274 -33.91 -1.04 -46.59
N PHE A 275 -34.86 -1.06 -47.53
CA PHE A 275 -35.00 -2.08 -48.57
C PHE A 275 -34.98 -1.46 -49.98
N GLN A 276 -34.33 -2.13 -50.94
CA GLN A 276 -34.29 -1.70 -52.35
C GLN A 276 -34.27 -2.92 -53.30
N VAL A 277 -35.00 -2.87 -54.43
CA VAL A 277 -34.88 -3.86 -55.51
C VAL A 277 -33.62 -3.57 -56.33
N THR A 278 -32.78 -4.56 -56.59
CA THR A 278 -31.46 -4.39 -57.25
C THR A 278 -31.50 -4.61 -58.76
N SER A 279 -32.58 -4.24 -59.45
CA SER A 279 -32.63 -4.25 -60.92
C SER A 279 -32.04 -2.96 -61.50
N GLU A 280 -31.36 -3.07 -62.65
CA GLU A 280 -30.70 -1.91 -63.31
C GLU A 280 -31.68 -0.80 -63.71
N LYS A 281 -32.98 -1.10 -63.75
CA LYS A 281 -34.08 -0.14 -63.79
C LYS A 281 -35.16 -0.61 -62.80
N GLU A 282 -35.64 0.27 -61.91
CA GLU A 282 -36.75 -0.06 -61.00
C GLU A 282 -38.07 -0.32 -61.77
N GLU A 283 -38.28 0.35 -62.93
CA GLU A 283 -39.46 0.21 -63.79
C GLU A 283 -39.60 -1.16 -64.49
N GLU A 284 -38.48 -1.88 -64.69
CA GLU A 284 -38.49 -3.20 -65.34
C GLU A 284 -38.70 -4.36 -64.35
N SER A 285 -38.82 -4.09 -63.04
CA SER A 285 -39.17 -5.10 -62.02
C SER A 285 -40.65 -5.53 -62.09
N PRO A 286 -40.99 -6.80 -61.81
CA PRO A 286 -42.39 -7.21 -61.64
C PRO A 286 -43.02 -6.76 -60.30
N VAL A 287 -42.21 -6.31 -59.33
CA VAL A 287 -42.66 -5.84 -58.00
C VAL A 287 -41.93 -4.57 -57.55
N GLN A 288 -42.62 -3.73 -56.77
CA GLN A 288 -42.03 -2.55 -56.11
C GLN A 288 -41.90 -2.81 -54.61
N VAL A 289 -40.85 -2.27 -53.97
CA VAL A 289 -40.61 -2.42 -52.52
C VAL A 289 -40.80 -1.09 -51.78
N GLU A 290 -41.52 -1.13 -50.66
CA GLU A 290 -41.69 0.00 -49.75
C GLU A 290 -40.47 0.09 -48.81
N ARG A 291 -39.69 1.17 -48.98
CA ARG A 291 -38.29 1.25 -48.53
C ARG A 291 -38.07 1.10 -47.02
N ASP A 292 -39.01 1.50 -46.17
CA ASP A 292 -38.90 1.37 -44.71
C ASP A 292 -39.56 0.09 -44.15
N SER A 293 -40.50 -0.54 -44.89
CA SER A 293 -41.33 -1.66 -44.39
C SER A 293 -40.93 -3.03 -44.92
N GLY A 294 -40.25 -3.10 -46.08
CA GLY A 294 -39.95 -4.35 -46.78
C GLY A 294 -41.14 -4.99 -47.48
N ARG A 295 -42.29 -4.32 -47.53
CA ARG A 295 -43.49 -4.79 -48.26
C ARG A 295 -43.29 -4.71 -49.77
N LEU A 296 -43.75 -5.73 -50.47
CA LEU A 296 -43.59 -5.90 -51.91
C LEU A 296 -44.96 -5.93 -52.59
N TYR A 297 -45.21 -4.97 -53.47
CA TYR A 297 -46.47 -4.82 -54.19
C TYR A 297 -46.28 -5.20 -55.67
N LEU A 298 -47.28 -5.83 -56.28
CA LEU A 298 -47.21 -6.26 -57.69
C LEU A 298 -47.20 -5.05 -58.63
N ALA A 299 -46.12 -4.84 -59.38
CA ALA A 299 -45.96 -3.69 -60.28
C ALA A 299 -46.54 -3.94 -61.68
N ARG A 300 -46.57 -5.19 -62.12
CA ARG A 300 -47.23 -5.64 -63.35
C ARG A 300 -47.65 -7.12 -63.22
N PRO A 301 -48.65 -7.60 -63.99
CA PRO A 301 -49.03 -9.01 -63.96
C PRO A 301 -47.86 -9.92 -64.36
N LEU A 302 -47.65 -11.00 -63.60
CA LEU A 302 -46.72 -12.05 -64.00
C LEU A 302 -47.23 -12.76 -65.27
N ARG A 303 -46.31 -13.08 -66.18
CA ARG A 303 -46.57 -13.90 -67.39
C ARG A 303 -45.77 -15.20 -67.41
N GLU A 304 -44.69 -15.23 -66.63
CA GLU A 304 -43.74 -16.31 -66.45
C GLU A 304 -43.13 -16.17 -65.04
N PRO A 305 -42.56 -17.24 -64.45
CA PRO A 305 -41.90 -17.15 -63.16
C PRO A 305 -40.73 -16.17 -63.20
N ALA A 306 -40.66 -15.24 -62.23
CA ALA A 306 -39.69 -14.15 -62.23
C ALA A 306 -38.83 -14.16 -60.96
N GLN A 307 -37.52 -13.92 -61.11
CA GLN A 307 -36.64 -13.72 -59.96
C GLN A 307 -36.37 -12.23 -59.73
N VAL A 308 -36.39 -11.83 -58.45
CA VAL A 308 -36.19 -10.45 -58.01
C VAL A 308 -35.30 -10.45 -56.79
N THR A 309 -34.23 -9.66 -56.81
CA THR A 309 -33.33 -9.53 -55.66
C THR A 309 -33.61 -8.21 -54.93
N VAL A 310 -33.73 -8.29 -53.61
CA VAL A 310 -33.93 -7.14 -52.71
C VAL A 310 -32.71 -7.02 -51.79
N LYS A 311 -32.04 -5.87 -51.85
CA LYS A 311 -31.00 -5.50 -50.89
C LYS A 311 -31.66 -5.05 -49.59
N VAL A 312 -31.16 -5.54 -48.46
CA VAL A 312 -31.47 -5.07 -47.12
C VAL A 312 -30.19 -4.46 -46.55
N GLN A 313 -30.22 -3.19 -46.15
CA GLN A 313 -29.04 -2.47 -45.65
C GLN A 313 -29.33 -1.76 -44.32
N SER A 314 -28.33 -1.75 -43.43
CA SER A 314 -28.35 -1.01 -42.17
C SER A 314 -28.42 0.50 -42.42
N ARG A 315 -29.08 1.25 -41.52
CA ARG A 315 -29.12 2.73 -41.55
C ARG A 315 -28.02 3.38 -40.70
N ARG A 316 -27.11 2.60 -40.09
CA ARG A 316 -26.02 3.10 -39.21
C ARG A 316 -24.64 2.49 -39.47
N ALA A 317 -24.57 1.40 -40.20
CA ALA A 317 -23.35 0.72 -40.61
C ALA A 317 -23.47 0.40 -42.11
N ASP A 318 -22.36 0.15 -42.80
CA ASP A 318 -22.40 -0.11 -44.24
C ASP A 318 -22.80 -1.57 -44.58
N ASP A 319 -23.14 -2.38 -43.57
CA ASP A 319 -23.56 -3.77 -43.71
C ASP A 319 -24.85 -3.92 -44.52
N TRP A 320 -24.83 -4.82 -45.50
CA TRP A 320 -25.99 -5.23 -46.29
C TRP A 320 -25.98 -6.71 -46.63
N TYR A 321 -27.15 -7.25 -46.96
CA TYR A 321 -27.31 -8.60 -47.52
C TYR A 321 -28.42 -8.62 -48.59
N LEU A 322 -28.50 -9.71 -49.35
CA LEU A 322 -29.45 -9.89 -50.44
C LEU A 322 -30.51 -10.95 -50.08
N CYS A 323 -31.77 -10.62 -50.33
CA CYS A 323 -32.89 -11.56 -50.35
C CYS A 323 -33.27 -11.84 -51.80
N ARG A 324 -33.25 -13.10 -52.22
CA ARG A 324 -33.57 -13.52 -53.58
C ARG A 324 -34.95 -14.14 -53.62
N LEU A 325 -35.85 -13.51 -54.35
CA LEU A 325 -37.28 -13.85 -54.40
C LEU A 325 -37.57 -14.57 -55.72
N THR A 326 -38.24 -15.71 -55.67
CA THR A 326 -38.76 -16.41 -56.85
C THR A 326 -40.28 -16.33 -56.86
N LEU A 327 -40.83 -15.50 -57.74
CA LEU A 327 -42.26 -15.34 -57.98
C LEU A 327 -42.74 -16.45 -58.91
N SER A 328 -43.73 -17.23 -58.49
CA SER A 328 -44.27 -18.42 -59.17
C SER A 328 -45.78 -18.29 -59.37
N MET A 329 -46.32 -18.99 -60.38
CA MET A 329 -47.76 -19.01 -60.71
C MET A 329 -48.36 -20.40 -60.47
N LEU A 330 -49.66 -20.49 -60.21
CA LEU A 330 -50.33 -21.70 -59.72
C LEU A 330 -50.55 -22.82 -60.76
N SER A 331 -50.29 -22.55 -62.05
CA SER A 331 -50.67 -23.41 -63.18
C SER A 331 -49.55 -24.31 -63.74
N GLN A 332 -48.32 -24.20 -63.25
CA GLN A 332 -47.16 -24.94 -63.77
C GLN A 332 -46.75 -26.12 -62.87
N ALA A 333 -46.37 -27.25 -63.46
CA ALA A 333 -45.83 -28.39 -62.74
C ALA A 333 -44.35 -28.15 -62.35
N ASP A 334 -44.00 -28.42 -61.09
CA ASP A 334 -42.63 -28.32 -60.59
C ASP A 334 -41.80 -29.57 -60.94
N LEU A 335 -41.56 -29.72 -62.24
CA LEU A 335 -40.70 -30.73 -62.83
C LEU A 335 -39.37 -30.11 -63.24
N GLN A 336 -38.27 -30.70 -62.77
CA GLN A 336 -36.90 -30.33 -63.14
C GLN A 336 -36.32 -31.34 -64.12
N TRP A 337 -35.66 -30.85 -65.17
CA TRP A 337 -34.99 -31.69 -66.16
C TRP A 337 -33.67 -32.23 -65.61
N THR A 338 -33.54 -33.55 -65.51
CA THR A 338 -32.37 -34.24 -64.93
C THR A 338 -31.43 -34.75 -66.03
N MET A 339 -31.20 -33.91 -67.04
CA MET A 339 -30.48 -34.24 -68.27
C MET A 339 -29.09 -33.60 -68.27
N PHE A 340 -28.11 -34.23 -68.92
CA PHE A 340 -26.71 -33.83 -68.82
C PHE A 340 -25.92 -34.27 -70.07
N PRO A 341 -24.87 -33.52 -70.49
CA PRO A 341 -24.54 -32.14 -70.09
C PRO A 341 -25.60 -31.12 -70.55
N SER A 342 -25.45 -29.86 -70.12
CA SER A 342 -26.27 -28.73 -70.58
C SER A 342 -25.39 -27.76 -71.40
N PRO A 343 -25.88 -27.16 -72.51
CA PRO A 343 -27.17 -27.39 -73.15
C PRO A 343 -27.32 -28.84 -73.66
N TYR A 344 -28.57 -29.27 -73.84
CA TYR A 344 -28.87 -30.66 -74.19
C TYR A 344 -28.64 -30.90 -75.69
N LEU A 345 -27.54 -31.56 -76.03
CA LEU A 345 -27.14 -31.82 -77.42
C LEU A 345 -27.31 -33.31 -77.77
N GLY A 346 -27.67 -33.57 -79.02
CA GLY A 346 -27.67 -34.90 -79.64
C GLY A 346 -27.04 -34.86 -81.03
N ALA A 347 -26.71 -36.04 -81.56
CA ALA A 347 -26.26 -36.23 -82.93
C ALA A 347 -26.83 -37.54 -83.49
N VAL A 348 -27.08 -37.57 -84.80
CA VAL A 348 -27.67 -38.71 -85.50
C VAL A 348 -27.14 -38.78 -86.93
N SER A 349 -26.95 -39.99 -87.47
CA SER A 349 -26.58 -40.13 -88.89
C SER A 349 -27.69 -39.57 -89.79
N PRO A 350 -27.36 -38.84 -90.89
CA PRO A 350 -28.37 -38.45 -91.87
C PRO A 350 -29.13 -39.64 -92.46
N ASP A 351 -28.48 -40.80 -92.55
CA ASP A 351 -29.01 -42.07 -93.06
C ASP A 351 -29.61 -42.97 -91.95
N ALA A 352 -29.93 -42.42 -90.77
CA ALA A 352 -30.44 -43.20 -89.65
C ALA A 352 -31.80 -43.84 -89.94
N MET A 353 -31.92 -45.13 -89.63
CA MET A 353 -33.17 -45.88 -89.80
C MET A 353 -34.31 -45.29 -88.94
N PRO A 354 -35.59 -45.46 -89.32
CA PRO A 354 -36.72 -45.05 -88.50
C PRO A 354 -36.67 -45.69 -87.10
N GLY A 355 -37.02 -44.92 -86.06
CA GLY A 355 -36.98 -45.37 -84.67
C GLY A 355 -35.59 -45.30 -84.01
N THR A 356 -34.55 -44.78 -84.68
CA THR A 356 -33.22 -44.61 -84.08
C THR A 356 -33.29 -43.62 -82.92
N VAL A 357 -32.91 -44.04 -81.71
CA VAL A 357 -32.87 -43.17 -80.52
C VAL A 357 -31.67 -42.21 -80.60
N VAL A 358 -31.92 -40.92 -80.40
CA VAL A 358 -30.94 -39.83 -80.58
C VAL A 358 -30.57 -39.15 -79.25
N TYR A 359 -31.55 -39.02 -78.36
CA TYR A 359 -31.36 -38.48 -77.01
C TYR A 359 -32.42 -39.11 -76.10
N ARG A 360 -32.12 -39.22 -74.79
CA ARG A 360 -33.11 -39.70 -73.81
C ARG A 360 -33.39 -38.63 -72.77
N LEU A 361 -34.63 -38.15 -72.80
CA LEU A 361 -35.13 -37.15 -71.88
C LEU A 361 -35.36 -37.73 -70.49
N SER A 362 -35.16 -36.91 -69.47
CA SER A 362 -35.52 -37.22 -68.09
C SER A 362 -35.94 -35.96 -67.35
N ALA A 363 -37.06 -36.03 -66.64
CA ALA A 363 -37.53 -34.99 -65.74
C ALA A 363 -38.09 -35.64 -64.47
N GLN A 364 -37.85 -35.00 -63.32
CA GLN A 364 -38.27 -35.49 -62.00
C GLN A 364 -38.98 -34.38 -61.23
N GLN A 365 -39.87 -34.76 -60.32
CA GLN A 365 -40.51 -33.84 -59.38
C GLN A 365 -39.50 -33.44 -58.29
N ARG A 366 -39.49 -32.16 -57.88
CA ARG A 366 -38.51 -31.61 -56.90
C ARG A 366 -38.49 -32.39 -55.58
N ASP A 367 -39.63 -32.91 -55.15
CA ASP A 367 -39.80 -33.65 -53.88
C ASP A 367 -39.33 -35.12 -53.93
N ALA A 368 -38.54 -35.50 -54.95
CA ALA A 368 -37.91 -36.81 -55.14
C ALA A 368 -38.85 -38.06 -55.20
N THR A 369 -40.17 -37.87 -55.14
CA THR A 369 -41.14 -38.94 -55.38
C THR A 369 -41.04 -39.45 -56.82
N GLN A 370 -40.94 -40.78 -57.01
CA GLN A 370 -40.82 -41.42 -58.33
C GLN A 370 -42.12 -41.38 -59.16
N GLY A 371 -42.54 -40.18 -59.55
CA GLY A 371 -43.57 -39.97 -60.56
C GLY A 371 -42.96 -39.96 -61.96
N HIS A 372 -43.35 -40.92 -62.81
CA HIS A 372 -42.98 -40.89 -64.23
C HIS A 372 -43.58 -39.65 -64.92
N ALA A 373 -42.72 -38.70 -65.30
CA ALA A 373 -43.09 -37.60 -66.18
C ALA A 373 -43.44 -38.11 -67.59
N GLN A 374 -44.40 -37.46 -68.25
CA GLN A 374 -44.70 -37.68 -69.65
C GLN A 374 -44.03 -36.60 -70.50
N PHE A 375 -43.59 -36.95 -71.70
CA PHE A 375 -42.91 -36.00 -72.60
C PHE A 375 -43.77 -35.69 -73.83
N LEU A 376 -43.82 -34.42 -74.21
CA LEU A 376 -44.56 -33.91 -75.36
C LEU A 376 -43.68 -32.97 -76.17
N LEU A 377 -43.34 -33.35 -77.41
CA LEU A 377 -42.74 -32.44 -78.38
C LEU A 377 -43.75 -31.33 -78.70
N LEU A 378 -43.32 -30.07 -78.59
CA LEU A 378 -44.18 -28.90 -78.86
C LEU A 378 -44.03 -28.38 -80.29
N ASP A 379 -42.85 -28.55 -80.89
CA ASP A 379 -42.61 -28.18 -82.27
C ASP A 379 -43.08 -29.31 -83.19
N ASN A 380 -43.77 -28.96 -84.28
CA ASN A 380 -44.33 -29.94 -85.21
C ASN A 380 -43.26 -30.41 -86.23
N ASP A 381 -42.11 -30.86 -85.73
CA ASP A 381 -40.98 -31.33 -86.53
C ASP A 381 -41.32 -32.69 -87.15
N GLU A 382 -41.27 -32.77 -88.49
CA GLU A 382 -41.69 -33.97 -89.21
C GLU A 382 -40.62 -35.09 -89.21
N CYS A 383 -39.40 -34.80 -88.75
CA CYS A 383 -38.24 -35.70 -88.78
C CYS A 383 -37.96 -36.38 -87.42
N PHE A 384 -38.48 -35.84 -86.31
CA PHE A 384 -38.26 -36.38 -84.96
C PHE A 384 -39.57 -36.57 -84.19
N GLU A 385 -39.68 -37.70 -83.48
CA GLU A 385 -40.73 -37.97 -82.51
C GLU A 385 -40.16 -38.11 -81.10
N VAL A 386 -41.01 -38.02 -80.08
CA VAL A 386 -40.64 -38.22 -78.68
C VAL A 386 -41.55 -39.26 -78.05
N ASP A 387 -40.98 -40.34 -77.54
CA ASP A 387 -41.70 -41.37 -76.80
C ASP A 387 -42.25 -40.78 -75.50
N ARG A 388 -43.58 -40.64 -75.44
CA ARG A 388 -44.31 -39.98 -74.35
C ARG A 388 -44.11 -40.65 -72.98
N ARG A 389 -43.58 -41.87 -72.90
CA ARG A 389 -43.34 -42.61 -71.63
C ARG A 389 -41.87 -42.83 -71.31
N SER A 390 -41.02 -43.13 -72.29
CA SER A 390 -39.59 -43.41 -72.04
C SER A 390 -38.70 -42.17 -72.10
N GLY A 391 -39.19 -41.09 -72.71
CA GLY A 391 -38.43 -39.86 -72.98
C GLY A 391 -37.49 -39.97 -74.18
N GLU A 392 -37.50 -41.07 -74.92
CA GLU A 392 -36.60 -41.26 -76.06
C GLU A 392 -37.02 -40.40 -77.26
N VAL A 393 -36.11 -39.52 -77.69
CA VAL A 393 -36.21 -38.79 -78.96
C VAL A 393 -35.79 -39.76 -80.07
N ARG A 394 -36.65 -40.01 -81.05
CA ARG A 394 -36.41 -40.97 -82.15
C ARG A 394 -36.59 -40.32 -83.52
N THR A 395 -35.95 -40.87 -84.55
CA THR A 395 -36.15 -40.47 -85.95
C THR A 395 -37.46 -41.02 -86.51
N THR A 396 -38.23 -40.20 -87.23
CA THR A 396 -39.48 -40.64 -87.89
C THR A 396 -39.25 -41.42 -89.20
N GLY A 397 -38.01 -41.45 -89.69
CA GLY A 397 -37.66 -42.02 -91.00
C GLY A 397 -37.75 -41.06 -92.18
N ARG A 398 -38.05 -39.77 -91.96
CA ARG A 398 -37.92 -38.74 -92.99
C ARG A 398 -36.44 -38.36 -93.22
N PRO A 399 -36.06 -37.97 -94.45
CA PRO A 399 -34.66 -37.68 -94.78
C PRO A 399 -34.14 -36.48 -94.01
N LEU A 400 -33.08 -36.70 -93.22
CA LEU A 400 -32.40 -35.65 -92.47
C LEU A 400 -31.39 -34.93 -93.39
N THR A 401 -31.51 -33.61 -93.51
CA THR A 401 -30.51 -32.78 -94.24
C THR A 401 -29.14 -32.86 -93.55
N PRO A 402 -28.06 -33.36 -94.21
CA PRO A 402 -26.74 -33.44 -93.60
C PRO A 402 -26.21 -32.06 -93.17
N GLY A 403 -25.61 -31.98 -91.98
CA GLY A 403 -25.08 -30.75 -91.39
C GLY A 403 -26.14 -29.79 -90.84
N LYS A 404 -27.44 -30.08 -90.98
CA LYS A 404 -28.50 -29.28 -90.37
C LYS A 404 -28.66 -29.63 -88.88
N GLU A 405 -28.76 -28.60 -88.06
CA GLU A 405 -29.14 -28.71 -86.65
C GLU A 405 -30.66 -28.47 -86.49
N TYR A 406 -31.31 -29.32 -85.70
CA TYR A 406 -32.75 -29.35 -85.44
C TYR A 406 -32.96 -29.08 -83.95
N LEU A 407 -33.64 -27.98 -83.63
CA LEU A 407 -33.91 -27.58 -82.26
C LEU A 407 -35.30 -28.08 -81.84
N LEU A 408 -35.34 -29.07 -80.96
CA LEU A 408 -36.56 -29.74 -80.53
C LEU A 408 -37.01 -29.22 -79.16
N ARG A 409 -38.06 -28.40 -79.12
CA ARG A 409 -38.69 -27.95 -77.86
C ARG A 409 -39.61 -29.03 -77.32
N VAL A 410 -39.26 -29.58 -76.15
CA VAL A 410 -40.05 -30.62 -75.47
C VAL A 410 -40.57 -30.10 -74.14
N GLN A 411 -41.82 -30.39 -73.82
CA GLN A 411 -42.44 -30.09 -72.53
C GLN A 411 -42.69 -31.39 -71.75
N ALA A 412 -42.23 -31.42 -70.50
CA ALA A 412 -42.61 -32.46 -69.55
C ALA A 412 -44.00 -32.16 -68.98
N LEU A 413 -44.76 -33.20 -68.65
CA LEU A 413 -46.02 -33.13 -67.92
C LEU A 413 -45.98 -34.11 -66.73
N ASP A 414 -46.65 -33.76 -65.63
CA ASP A 414 -46.75 -34.63 -64.47
C ASP A 414 -47.88 -35.67 -64.62
N GLN A 415 -48.08 -36.50 -63.59
CA GLN A 415 -49.11 -37.54 -63.59
C GLN A 415 -50.55 -36.97 -63.62
N GLN A 416 -50.72 -35.71 -63.23
CA GLN A 416 -51.98 -34.97 -63.27
C GLN A 416 -52.17 -34.22 -64.61
N GLY A 417 -51.20 -34.29 -65.53
CA GLY A 417 -51.24 -33.61 -66.83
C GLY A 417 -50.94 -32.11 -66.76
N ARG A 418 -50.44 -31.60 -65.62
CA ARG A 418 -49.97 -30.21 -65.53
C ARG A 418 -48.66 -30.06 -66.29
N LYS A 419 -48.48 -28.91 -66.93
CA LYS A 419 -47.34 -28.63 -67.81
C LYS A 419 -46.13 -28.13 -67.03
N GLY A 420 -44.97 -28.76 -67.22
CA GLY A 420 -43.68 -28.28 -66.72
C GLY A 420 -43.00 -27.28 -67.66
N ALA A 421 -41.78 -26.86 -67.31
CA ALA A 421 -40.95 -26.01 -68.17
C ALA A 421 -40.56 -26.73 -69.47
N SER A 422 -40.41 -26.00 -70.58
CA SER A 422 -39.83 -26.55 -71.81
C SER A 422 -38.32 -26.76 -71.66
N ALA A 423 -37.81 -27.89 -72.13
CA ALA A 423 -36.41 -28.04 -72.52
C ALA A 423 -36.27 -27.89 -74.04
N TYR A 424 -35.05 -27.61 -74.48
CA TYR A 424 -34.66 -27.61 -75.89
C TYR A 424 -33.54 -28.63 -76.08
N VAL A 425 -33.73 -29.59 -76.99
CA VAL A 425 -32.68 -30.55 -77.39
C VAL A 425 -32.21 -30.19 -78.79
N SER A 426 -30.92 -29.96 -78.96
CA SER A 426 -30.33 -29.59 -80.26
C SER A 426 -29.73 -30.83 -80.93
N VAL A 427 -30.35 -31.31 -82.00
CA VAL A 427 -29.95 -32.52 -82.73
C VAL A 427 -29.22 -32.15 -84.02
N LEU A 428 -27.96 -32.58 -84.17
CA LEU A 428 -27.22 -32.41 -85.42
C LEU A 428 -27.36 -33.66 -86.29
N ALA A 429 -27.80 -33.49 -87.55
CA ALA A 429 -27.78 -34.55 -88.55
C ALA A 429 -26.37 -34.70 -89.15
N GLY A 430 -25.53 -35.50 -88.51
CA GLY A 430 -24.12 -35.67 -88.81
C GLY A 430 -23.30 -36.00 -87.57
N TYR A 431 -21.98 -35.77 -87.64
CA TYR A 431 -21.08 -35.92 -86.51
C TYR A 431 -20.98 -34.60 -85.71
N ARG A 432 -21.05 -34.69 -84.38
CA ARG A 432 -20.94 -33.56 -83.43
C ARG A 432 -19.73 -33.82 -82.50
N PRO A 433 -18.78 -32.88 -82.32
CA PRO A 433 -17.62 -33.09 -81.45
C PRO A 433 -18.00 -33.43 -80.00
N PRO A 434 -17.15 -34.17 -79.26
CA PRO A 434 -17.42 -34.54 -77.87
C PRO A 434 -17.57 -33.29 -76.98
N GLN A 435 -18.51 -33.30 -76.02
CA GLN A 435 -18.76 -32.16 -75.13
C GLN A 435 -18.16 -32.41 -73.74
N PHE A 436 -17.36 -31.45 -73.24
CA PHE A 436 -16.91 -31.48 -71.84
C PHE A 436 -18.08 -31.33 -70.86
N THR A 437 -18.02 -32.07 -69.76
CA THR A 437 -19.08 -32.09 -68.73
C THR A 437 -19.31 -30.74 -68.04
N ASN A 438 -18.33 -29.84 -68.08
CA ASN A 438 -18.46 -28.43 -67.70
C ASN A 438 -17.74 -27.54 -68.73
N THR A 439 -18.17 -26.28 -68.88
CA THR A 439 -17.59 -25.31 -69.81
C THR A 439 -16.25 -24.75 -69.30
N THR A 440 -16.12 -24.56 -67.99
CA THR A 440 -14.88 -24.18 -67.30
C THR A 440 -14.76 -25.00 -66.03
N TYR A 441 -13.61 -25.62 -65.82
CA TYR A 441 -13.30 -26.32 -64.57
C TYR A 441 -12.51 -25.37 -63.67
N ARG A 442 -12.95 -25.20 -62.41
CA ARG A 442 -12.19 -24.50 -61.38
C ARG A 442 -11.81 -25.50 -60.31
N VAL A 443 -10.54 -25.49 -59.90
CA VAL A 443 -10.00 -26.39 -58.88
C VAL A 443 -9.04 -25.61 -57.99
N ASN A 444 -9.13 -25.83 -56.69
CA ASN A 444 -8.20 -25.31 -55.69
C ASN A 444 -7.24 -26.44 -55.30
N VAL A 445 -5.96 -26.12 -55.17
CA VAL A 445 -4.88 -27.08 -54.90
C VAL A 445 -3.99 -26.52 -53.79
N ALA A 446 -4.02 -27.16 -52.61
CA ALA A 446 -3.09 -26.90 -51.52
C ALA A 446 -1.66 -27.15 -52.00
N GLU A 447 -0.72 -26.28 -51.67
CA GLU A 447 0.62 -26.34 -52.27
C GLU A 447 1.44 -27.56 -51.86
N ASN A 448 1.23 -28.02 -50.62
CA ASN A 448 1.76 -29.28 -50.08
C ASN A 448 1.24 -30.54 -50.80
N THR A 449 0.39 -30.41 -51.82
CA THR A 449 -0.08 -31.54 -52.64
C THR A 449 1.11 -32.23 -53.34
N PRO A 450 1.39 -33.52 -53.07
CA PRO A 450 2.55 -34.21 -53.61
C PRO A 450 2.48 -34.42 -55.13
N ALA A 451 3.64 -34.40 -55.76
CA ALA A 451 3.80 -34.69 -57.19
C ALA A 451 3.19 -36.05 -57.56
N GLY A 452 2.48 -36.10 -58.70
CA GLY A 452 1.75 -37.28 -59.15
C GLY A 452 0.31 -37.40 -58.61
N GLN A 453 -0.08 -36.64 -57.58
CA GLN A 453 -1.46 -36.64 -57.11
C GLN A 453 -2.41 -36.02 -58.14
N THR A 454 -3.55 -36.69 -58.36
CA THR A 454 -4.65 -36.17 -59.19
C THR A 454 -5.39 -35.05 -58.47
N VAL A 455 -5.40 -33.87 -59.07
CA VAL A 455 -6.04 -32.66 -58.55
C VAL A 455 -7.44 -32.44 -59.14
N ALA A 456 -7.67 -32.85 -60.39
CA ALA A 456 -8.96 -32.69 -61.06
C ALA A 456 -9.27 -33.85 -62.00
N MET A 457 -10.55 -34.04 -62.32
CA MET A 457 -11.03 -35.01 -63.31
C MET A 457 -11.83 -34.27 -64.38
N VAL A 458 -11.30 -34.15 -65.59
CA VAL A 458 -11.95 -33.46 -66.71
C VAL A 458 -12.52 -34.46 -67.70
N LYS A 459 -13.84 -34.62 -67.69
CA LYS A 459 -14.56 -35.57 -68.55
C LYS A 459 -15.19 -34.86 -69.75
N ALA A 460 -15.25 -35.58 -70.86
CA ALA A 460 -16.05 -35.22 -72.03
C ALA A 460 -16.77 -36.45 -72.57
N ASP A 461 -17.99 -36.27 -73.04
CA ASP A 461 -18.86 -37.33 -73.55
C ASP A 461 -18.98 -37.24 -75.08
N SER A 462 -18.90 -38.40 -75.74
CA SER A 462 -19.01 -38.53 -77.20
C SER A 462 -20.46 -38.74 -77.63
N PHE A 463 -20.94 -37.94 -78.58
CA PHE A 463 -22.27 -38.12 -79.17
C PHE A 463 -22.35 -39.27 -80.17
N GLN A 464 -21.20 -39.84 -80.56
CA GLN A 464 -21.08 -41.00 -81.43
C GLN A 464 -20.83 -42.30 -80.64
N VAL A 465 -20.85 -42.21 -79.29
CA VAL A 465 -20.52 -43.30 -78.36
C VAL A 465 -19.12 -43.88 -78.65
N LYS A 466 -18.16 -43.00 -78.93
CA LYS A 466 -16.76 -43.33 -79.23
C LYS A 466 -15.83 -43.06 -78.04
N SER A 467 -14.67 -43.70 -78.05
CA SER A 467 -13.61 -43.47 -77.06
C SER A 467 -13.02 -42.07 -77.24
N VAL A 468 -13.17 -41.24 -76.21
CA VAL A 468 -12.55 -39.92 -76.13
C VAL A 468 -11.14 -40.05 -75.55
N SER A 469 -10.20 -39.29 -76.11
CA SER A 469 -8.82 -39.16 -75.62
C SER A 469 -8.54 -37.72 -75.18
N TYR A 470 -7.75 -37.54 -74.12
CA TYR A 470 -7.46 -36.23 -73.53
C TYR A 470 -6.02 -35.78 -73.74
N GLN A 471 -5.82 -34.49 -74.04
CA GLN A 471 -4.50 -33.88 -74.24
C GLN A 471 -4.47 -32.45 -73.70
N LEU A 472 -3.40 -32.05 -73.01
CA LEU A 472 -3.14 -30.65 -72.65
C LEU A 472 -2.61 -29.88 -73.87
N LEU A 473 -3.25 -28.76 -74.21
CA LEU A 473 -2.82 -27.82 -75.26
C LEU A 473 -2.03 -26.65 -74.67
N VAL A 474 -2.48 -26.13 -73.52
CA VAL A 474 -1.84 -25.04 -72.77
C VAL A 474 -1.52 -25.57 -71.38
N ASN A 475 -0.25 -25.54 -71.01
CA ASN A 475 0.29 -26.08 -69.75
C ASN A 475 1.51 -25.23 -69.32
N PRO A 476 1.31 -24.04 -68.73
CA PRO A 476 2.39 -23.15 -68.35
C PRO A 476 3.40 -23.84 -67.44
N GLY A 477 4.69 -23.76 -67.78
CA GLY A 477 5.78 -24.40 -67.02
C GLY A 477 5.75 -25.93 -66.95
N ASN A 478 4.94 -26.61 -67.78
CA ASN A 478 4.75 -28.07 -67.78
C ASN A 478 4.42 -28.65 -66.39
N LEU A 479 3.63 -27.91 -65.60
CA LEU A 479 3.35 -28.24 -64.20
C LEU A 479 2.29 -29.34 -64.02
N PHE A 480 1.46 -29.56 -65.05
CA PHE A 480 0.39 -30.56 -65.01
C PHE A 480 0.61 -31.68 -66.04
N SER A 481 0.07 -32.85 -65.75
CA SER A 481 -0.03 -34.01 -66.63
C SER A 481 -1.49 -34.45 -66.71
N ILE A 482 -1.90 -35.09 -67.80
CA ILE A 482 -3.25 -35.62 -67.95
C ILE A 482 -3.23 -37.07 -68.41
N ASN A 483 -4.04 -37.92 -67.76
CA ASN A 483 -4.26 -39.29 -68.20
C ASN A 483 -5.10 -39.28 -69.50
N GLN A 484 -4.48 -39.70 -70.60
CA GLN A 484 -5.08 -39.67 -71.94
C GLN A 484 -6.40 -40.48 -72.05
N GLN A 485 -6.59 -41.52 -71.24
CA GLN A 485 -7.81 -42.34 -71.24
C GLN A 485 -8.85 -41.88 -70.22
N GLY A 486 -8.40 -41.42 -69.05
CA GLY A 486 -9.28 -41.12 -67.91
C GLY A 486 -9.69 -39.64 -67.76
N GLY A 487 -8.91 -38.69 -68.29
CA GLY A 487 -9.12 -37.26 -68.03
C GLY A 487 -8.64 -36.79 -66.65
N ALA A 488 -7.92 -37.64 -65.90
CA ALA A 488 -7.34 -37.30 -64.61
C ALA A 488 -6.15 -36.35 -64.78
N LEU A 489 -6.25 -35.14 -64.23
CA LEU A 489 -5.21 -34.11 -64.22
C LEU A 489 -4.39 -34.23 -62.93
N SER A 490 -3.06 -34.40 -63.04
CA SER A 490 -2.15 -34.59 -61.89
C SER A 490 -0.91 -33.68 -61.96
N LEU A 491 -0.39 -33.24 -60.82
CA LEU A 491 0.83 -32.43 -60.74
C LEU A 491 2.07 -33.20 -61.21
N THR A 492 3.02 -32.53 -61.88
CA THR A 492 4.32 -33.13 -62.31
C THR A 492 5.44 -32.92 -61.30
N ARG A 493 5.32 -31.90 -60.45
CA ARG A 493 6.21 -31.54 -59.34
C ARG A 493 5.38 -30.85 -58.25
N ALA A 494 5.95 -30.66 -57.06
CA ALA A 494 5.36 -29.82 -56.03
C ALA A 494 5.18 -28.38 -56.53
N VAL A 495 4.28 -27.65 -55.89
CA VAL A 495 4.05 -26.21 -56.10
C VAL A 495 4.39 -25.46 -54.82
N ASP A 496 4.41 -24.15 -54.94
CA ASP A 496 4.93 -23.18 -53.98
C ASP A 496 4.11 -21.91 -54.27
N TYR A 497 3.38 -21.42 -53.27
CA TYR A 497 2.45 -20.30 -53.40
C TYR A 497 3.23 -18.97 -53.38
N GLU A 498 4.28 -18.89 -52.57
CA GLU A 498 5.17 -17.74 -52.33
C GLU A 498 5.99 -17.40 -53.58
N SER A 499 6.26 -18.39 -54.42
CA SER A 499 6.74 -18.31 -55.80
C SER A 499 5.85 -17.43 -56.72
N GLY A 500 4.70 -16.95 -56.23
CA GLY A 500 3.90 -15.89 -56.84
C GLY A 500 3.01 -16.32 -58.00
N HIS A 501 3.09 -17.57 -58.45
CA HIS A 501 2.32 -18.09 -59.59
C HIS A 501 0.99 -18.70 -59.15
N LYS A 502 0.21 -17.93 -58.38
CA LYS A 502 -0.95 -18.39 -57.61
C LYS A 502 -2.17 -18.86 -58.45
N ILE A 503 -2.14 -18.70 -59.79
CA ILE A 503 -3.20 -19.14 -60.72
C ILE A 503 -2.58 -19.70 -62.02
N HIS A 504 -3.03 -20.87 -62.46
CA HIS A 504 -2.66 -21.47 -63.75
C HIS A 504 -3.88 -21.74 -64.63
N ASN A 505 -3.92 -21.13 -65.82
CA ASN A 505 -4.93 -21.39 -66.83
C ASN A 505 -4.42 -22.45 -67.81
N LEU A 506 -5.13 -23.57 -67.90
CA LEU A 506 -4.83 -24.70 -68.78
C LEU A 506 -5.93 -24.84 -69.83
N GLN A 507 -5.58 -25.42 -70.98
CA GLN A 507 -6.55 -25.82 -71.99
C GLN A 507 -6.41 -27.32 -72.24
N VAL A 508 -7.52 -28.04 -72.08
CA VAL A 508 -7.59 -29.50 -72.32
C VAL A 508 -8.41 -29.76 -73.57
N ARG A 509 -7.85 -30.50 -74.52
CA ARG A 509 -8.53 -31.03 -75.69
C ARG A 509 -9.11 -32.40 -75.38
N ALA A 510 -10.35 -32.62 -75.77
CA ALA A 510 -10.97 -33.95 -75.88
C ALA A 510 -11.06 -34.29 -77.37
N SER A 511 -10.51 -35.43 -77.80
CA SER A 511 -10.46 -35.85 -79.21
C SER A 511 -10.88 -37.29 -79.42
N GLU A 512 -11.67 -37.52 -80.46
CA GLU A 512 -12.08 -38.85 -80.93
C GLU A 512 -11.13 -39.34 -82.03
N SER A 513 -10.50 -40.50 -81.82
CA SER A 513 -9.50 -41.05 -82.75
C SER A 513 -10.08 -41.58 -84.06
N GLU A 514 -11.37 -41.92 -84.10
CA GLU A 514 -12.05 -42.46 -85.29
C GLU A 514 -12.64 -41.37 -86.19
N THR A 515 -13.19 -40.31 -85.61
CA THR A 515 -13.89 -39.23 -86.35
C THR A 515 -12.99 -38.02 -86.62
N GLY A 516 -11.86 -37.90 -85.91
CA GLY A 516 -10.99 -36.73 -85.93
C GLY A 516 -11.58 -35.50 -85.23
N LEU A 517 -12.78 -35.60 -84.67
CA LEU A 517 -13.45 -34.48 -84.00
C LEU A 517 -12.85 -34.21 -82.62
N SER A 518 -12.88 -32.94 -82.22
CA SER A 518 -12.39 -32.54 -80.90
C SER A 518 -13.03 -31.24 -80.41
N SER A 519 -13.13 -31.11 -79.09
CA SER A 519 -13.45 -29.87 -78.39
C SER A 519 -12.31 -29.48 -77.44
N VAL A 520 -12.39 -28.27 -76.87
CA VAL A 520 -11.45 -27.75 -75.87
C VAL A 520 -12.25 -27.16 -74.71
N ALA A 521 -11.79 -27.38 -73.47
CA ALA A 521 -12.28 -26.71 -72.28
C ALA A 521 -11.12 -26.05 -71.51
N GLU A 522 -11.44 -24.98 -70.78
CA GLU A 522 -10.51 -24.29 -69.89
C GLU A 522 -10.55 -24.90 -68.49
N VAL A 523 -9.38 -25.07 -67.88
CA VAL A 523 -9.20 -25.48 -66.48
C VAL A 523 -8.39 -24.39 -65.78
N VAL A 524 -9.00 -23.73 -64.81
CA VAL A 524 -8.34 -22.74 -63.95
C VAL A 524 -7.98 -23.43 -62.64
N VAL A 525 -6.68 -23.55 -62.40
CA VAL A 525 -6.12 -24.06 -61.14
C VAL A 525 -5.73 -22.87 -60.28
N HIS A 526 -6.34 -22.75 -59.11
CA HIS A 526 -5.90 -21.84 -58.06
C HIS A 526 -5.01 -22.62 -57.09
N ILE A 527 -3.80 -22.14 -56.83
CA ILE A 527 -3.00 -22.65 -55.72
C ILE A 527 -3.53 -22.01 -54.44
N THR A 528 -3.59 -22.76 -53.34
CA THR A 528 -4.01 -22.24 -52.03
C THR A 528 -2.91 -22.42 -50.99
N ASP A 529 -2.65 -21.31 -50.31
CA ASP A 529 -1.82 -21.11 -49.13
C ASP A 529 -2.05 -22.18 -48.05
N GLU A 530 -0.96 -22.77 -47.55
CA GLU A 530 -0.92 -23.62 -46.37
C GLU A 530 0.11 -23.05 -45.36
N ASN A 531 -0.04 -23.31 -44.05
CA ASN A 531 0.86 -22.72 -43.04
C ASN A 531 2.25 -23.41 -43.11
N ASP A 532 3.16 -22.88 -43.93
CA ASP A 532 4.36 -23.52 -44.49
C ASP A 532 5.67 -22.83 -44.07
N CYS A 533 5.69 -21.50 -44.04
CA CYS A 533 6.78 -20.69 -43.49
C CYS A 533 6.80 -20.67 -41.94
N THR A 534 7.59 -19.77 -41.33
CA THR A 534 7.63 -19.54 -39.88
C THR A 534 7.99 -18.08 -39.61
N PRO A 535 7.52 -17.45 -38.51
CA PRO A 535 7.82 -16.05 -38.25
C PRO A 535 9.33 -15.80 -38.07
N GLU A 536 9.94 -15.02 -38.97
CA GLU A 536 11.37 -14.66 -38.90
C GLU A 536 11.53 -13.21 -38.41
N PHE A 537 12.27 -13.02 -37.30
CA PHE A 537 12.64 -11.68 -36.82
C PHE A 537 13.75 -11.06 -37.66
N LEU A 538 13.64 -9.75 -37.96
CA LEU A 538 14.64 -9.01 -38.74
C LEU A 538 16.03 -8.95 -38.07
N GLN A 539 16.13 -9.26 -36.78
CA GLN A 539 17.36 -9.37 -36.00
C GLN A 539 17.21 -10.52 -34.99
N SER A 540 18.25 -11.34 -34.81
CA SER A 540 18.26 -12.40 -33.79
C SER A 540 18.48 -11.87 -32.37
N ILE A 541 19.10 -10.69 -32.24
CA ILE A 541 19.30 -9.96 -30.98
C ILE A 541 19.01 -8.47 -31.22
N TYR A 542 18.00 -7.93 -30.54
CA TYR A 542 17.73 -6.50 -30.45
C TYR A 542 18.40 -5.94 -29.20
N THR A 543 19.21 -4.88 -29.32
CA THR A 543 19.91 -4.28 -28.17
C THR A 543 19.58 -2.80 -28.03
N ARG A 544 19.31 -2.35 -26.79
CA ARG A 544 19.15 -0.95 -26.43
C ARG A 544 20.09 -0.62 -25.27
N GLU A 545 21.05 0.26 -25.55
CA GLU A 545 21.99 0.79 -24.58
C GLU A 545 21.42 2.04 -23.90
N ASN A 546 21.95 2.40 -22.72
CA ASN A 546 21.68 3.65 -21.99
C ASN A 546 20.18 3.96 -21.83
N VAL A 547 19.51 3.12 -21.04
CA VAL A 547 18.11 3.32 -20.61
C VAL A 547 18.12 3.70 -19.12
N PRO A 548 17.73 4.92 -18.74
CA PRO A 548 17.65 5.30 -17.32
C PRO A 548 16.54 4.50 -16.61
N GLU A 549 16.77 4.10 -15.36
CA GLU A 549 15.79 3.27 -14.64
C GLU A 549 14.52 3.99 -14.20
N ASN A 550 14.65 5.27 -13.87
CA ASN A 550 13.55 6.19 -13.59
C ASN A 550 12.57 6.38 -14.77
N MET A 551 12.80 5.71 -15.90
CA MET A 551 11.90 5.65 -17.04
C MET A 551 10.52 5.12 -16.63
N THR A 552 9.49 5.92 -16.94
CA THR A 552 8.10 5.61 -16.60
C THR A 552 7.60 4.32 -17.27
N PRO A 553 6.95 3.41 -16.54
CA PRO A 553 6.31 2.22 -17.11
C PRO A 553 5.36 2.54 -18.26
N GLY A 554 5.38 1.73 -19.32
CA GLY A 554 4.61 1.93 -20.56
C GLY A 554 5.28 2.82 -21.62
N SER A 555 6.47 3.36 -21.35
CA SER A 555 7.30 4.04 -22.36
C SER A 555 7.72 3.09 -23.50
N SER A 556 7.99 3.63 -24.70
CA SER A 556 8.49 2.82 -25.82
C SER A 556 10.02 2.73 -25.81
N LEU A 557 10.57 1.53 -25.59
CA LEU A 557 12.03 1.29 -25.54
C LEU A 557 12.62 1.06 -26.93
N LEU A 558 12.02 0.12 -27.66
CA LEU A 558 12.39 -0.32 -29.01
C LEU A 558 11.19 -1.01 -29.68
N GLN A 559 11.31 -1.31 -30.97
CA GLN A 559 10.33 -2.09 -31.71
C GLN A 559 11.02 -3.30 -32.34
N VAL A 560 10.51 -4.50 -32.07
CA VAL A 560 10.89 -5.74 -32.75
C VAL A 560 9.94 -5.96 -33.93
N LEU A 561 10.45 -6.49 -35.04
CA LEU A 561 9.64 -6.85 -36.21
C LEU A 561 9.99 -8.28 -36.64
N ALA A 562 8.96 -9.12 -36.72
CA ALA A 562 8.99 -10.36 -37.45
C ALA A 562 8.24 -10.22 -38.79
N ARG A 563 8.47 -11.18 -39.68
CA ARG A 563 7.77 -11.36 -40.95
C ARG A 563 7.47 -12.82 -41.14
N ASP A 564 6.38 -13.11 -41.83
CA ASP A 564 6.12 -14.43 -42.39
C ASP A 564 6.01 -14.32 -43.91
N CYS A 565 6.17 -15.44 -44.62
CA CYS A 565 6.04 -15.48 -46.08
C CYS A 565 4.64 -15.89 -46.57
N ASP A 566 3.90 -16.65 -45.76
CA ASP A 566 2.54 -17.13 -46.06
C ASP A 566 1.53 -15.95 -46.19
N SER A 567 0.25 -16.22 -46.43
CA SER A 567 -0.77 -15.18 -46.69
C SER A 567 -2.01 -15.25 -45.79
N GLY A 568 -2.54 -14.07 -45.44
CA GLY A 568 -3.82 -13.96 -44.74
C GLY A 568 -3.67 -14.29 -43.26
N VAL A 569 -4.27 -15.39 -42.79
CA VAL A 569 -4.18 -15.80 -41.37
C VAL A 569 -2.86 -16.49 -41.04
N ASN A 570 -2.24 -17.14 -42.03
CA ASN A 570 -0.96 -17.84 -41.86
C ASN A 570 0.22 -16.85 -41.70
N SER A 571 0.05 -15.57 -42.05
CA SER A 571 1.02 -14.49 -41.82
C SER A 571 0.51 -13.33 -40.94
N ASP A 572 -0.64 -13.49 -40.27
CA ASP A 572 -1.09 -12.53 -39.26
C ASP A 572 -0.37 -12.78 -37.94
N LEU A 573 0.57 -11.89 -37.58
CA LEU A 573 1.53 -12.11 -36.49
C LEU A 573 1.09 -11.47 -35.17
N SER A 574 1.14 -12.28 -34.12
CA SER A 574 0.95 -11.88 -32.73
C SER A 574 2.26 -11.97 -31.94
N TYR A 575 2.57 -10.93 -31.16
CA TYR A 575 3.83 -10.83 -30.41
C TYR A 575 3.59 -11.05 -28.91
N PHE A 576 4.51 -11.79 -28.27
CA PHE A 576 4.50 -12.11 -26.85
C PHE A 576 5.89 -11.93 -26.23
N VAL A 577 5.91 -11.72 -24.92
CA VAL A 577 7.12 -11.69 -24.09
C VAL A 577 6.82 -12.49 -22.82
N ASP A 578 7.77 -13.34 -22.41
CA ASP A 578 7.66 -14.21 -21.22
C ASP A 578 8.51 -13.63 -20.07
N ASP A 579 8.27 -12.35 -19.78
CA ASP A 579 8.99 -11.56 -18.77
C ASP A 579 7.98 -10.71 -17.97
N GLY A 580 8.19 -10.59 -16.66
CA GLY A 580 7.29 -9.88 -15.74
C GLY A 580 7.55 -8.38 -15.57
N ASP A 581 8.71 -7.90 -16.05
CA ASP A 581 9.16 -6.50 -16.01
C ASP A 581 8.95 -5.78 -17.35
N PHE A 582 8.64 -6.49 -18.44
CA PHE A 582 8.35 -5.93 -19.77
C PHE A 582 6.95 -6.28 -20.30
N ALA A 583 6.48 -5.48 -21.25
CA ALA A 583 5.27 -5.72 -22.03
C ALA A 583 5.52 -5.42 -23.52
N ILE A 584 4.90 -6.20 -24.40
CA ILE A 584 4.95 -6.03 -25.85
C ILE A 584 3.55 -5.76 -26.41
N THR A 585 3.48 -4.89 -27.42
CA THR A 585 2.25 -4.57 -28.15
C THR A 585 2.08 -5.47 -29.38
N SER A 586 0.88 -5.54 -29.95
CA SER A 586 0.64 -6.24 -31.23
C SER A 586 1.43 -5.66 -32.41
N GLY A 587 1.92 -4.43 -32.30
CA GLY A 587 2.84 -3.82 -33.26
C GLY A 587 4.33 -4.11 -33.00
N GLY A 588 4.67 -5.01 -32.07
CA GLY A 588 6.04 -5.34 -31.72
C GLY A 588 6.80 -4.27 -30.92
N VAL A 589 6.13 -3.19 -30.48
CA VAL A 589 6.76 -2.19 -29.59
C VAL A 589 6.90 -2.78 -28.19
N VAL A 590 8.12 -2.78 -27.68
CA VAL A 590 8.51 -3.23 -26.33
C VAL A 590 8.53 -2.05 -25.38
N SER A 591 8.02 -2.25 -24.17
CA SER A 591 7.86 -1.26 -23.11
C SER A 591 8.15 -1.87 -21.74
N PRO A 592 8.60 -1.11 -20.72
CA PRO A 592 8.75 -1.62 -19.38
C PRO A 592 7.36 -1.67 -18.72
N ALA A 593 6.99 -2.82 -18.16
CA ALA A 593 5.72 -3.02 -17.43
C ALA A 593 5.82 -2.59 -15.96
N ARG A 594 7.04 -2.50 -15.44
CA ARG A 594 7.42 -2.04 -14.09
C ARG A 594 8.49 -0.97 -14.21
N HIS A 595 8.93 -0.40 -13.08
CA HIS A 595 10.15 0.37 -13.08
C HIS A 595 11.34 -0.55 -13.42
N LEU A 596 12.33 0.00 -14.10
CA LEU A 596 13.62 -0.65 -14.27
C LEU A 596 14.46 -0.38 -13.01
N ASP A 597 15.65 -0.99 -12.94
CA ASP A 597 16.48 -1.07 -11.74
C ASP A 597 17.89 -1.50 -12.22
N TYR A 598 18.92 -0.72 -11.88
CA TYR A 598 20.30 -0.82 -12.34
C TYR A 598 21.13 -1.75 -11.44
N GLU A 599 20.80 -1.84 -10.15
CA GLU A 599 21.45 -2.63 -9.09
C GLU A 599 21.39 -4.13 -9.37
N ARG A 600 20.53 -4.54 -10.31
CA ARG A 600 20.46 -5.91 -10.83
C ARG A 600 21.80 -6.42 -11.36
N PRO A 601 22.06 -7.75 -11.24
CA PRO A 601 23.26 -8.37 -11.77
C PRO A 601 23.52 -8.02 -13.25
N ASN A 602 24.69 -7.42 -13.51
CA ASN A 602 25.17 -6.96 -14.81
C ASN A 602 24.47 -5.72 -15.41
N HIS A 603 23.61 -5.01 -14.66
CA HIS A 603 22.95 -3.77 -15.10
C HIS A 603 22.15 -3.92 -16.41
N MET A 604 21.66 -5.13 -16.69
CA MET A 604 21.11 -5.51 -17.99
C MET A 604 20.00 -6.53 -17.87
N TYR A 605 18.88 -6.27 -18.54
CA TYR A 605 17.81 -7.23 -18.74
C TYR A 605 18.04 -7.98 -20.06
N GLU A 606 17.93 -9.31 -20.03
CA GLU A 606 18.02 -10.17 -21.21
C GLU A 606 16.83 -11.15 -21.21
N PHE A 607 15.97 -11.05 -22.21
CA PHE A 607 14.74 -11.85 -22.33
C PHE A 607 14.46 -12.22 -23.80
N VAL A 608 13.47 -13.09 -24.02
CA VAL A 608 13.07 -13.54 -25.36
C VAL A 608 11.69 -13.00 -25.72
N VAL A 609 11.58 -12.45 -26.93
CA VAL A 609 10.30 -12.15 -27.57
C VAL A 609 9.93 -13.26 -28.54
N VAL A 610 8.64 -13.57 -28.60
CA VAL A 610 8.07 -14.63 -29.46
C VAL A 610 7.10 -13.98 -30.44
N ALA A 611 7.20 -14.34 -31.72
CA ALA A 611 6.18 -14.04 -32.72
C ALA A 611 5.46 -15.35 -33.08
N VAL A 612 4.13 -15.29 -33.19
CA VAL A 612 3.26 -16.46 -33.43
C VAL A 612 2.25 -16.09 -34.51
N ASP A 613 2.18 -16.88 -35.58
CA ASP A 613 1.14 -16.72 -36.61
C ASP A 613 -0.24 -17.20 -36.15
N ALA A 614 -1.28 -16.75 -36.84
CA ALA A 614 -2.66 -17.20 -36.63
C ALA A 614 -3.04 -18.42 -37.51
N GLY A 615 -2.06 -19.13 -38.07
CA GLY A 615 -2.26 -20.32 -38.88
C GLY A 615 -2.71 -21.54 -38.05
N THR A 616 -2.90 -22.68 -38.72
CA THR A 616 -3.34 -23.93 -38.05
C THR A 616 -2.67 -25.16 -38.69
N PRO A 617 -1.73 -25.83 -37.99
CA PRO A 617 -1.22 -25.51 -36.65
C PRO A 617 -0.39 -24.20 -36.66
N PRO A 618 -0.49 -23.36 -35.63
CA PRO A 618 0.31 -22.14 -35.54
C PRO A 618 1.79 -22.46 -35.30
N ARG A 619 2.68 -21.64 -35.84
CA ARG A 619 4.13 -21.76 -35.74
C ARG A 619 4.70 -20.52 -35.01
N THR A 620 6.01 -20.52 -34.76
CA THR A 620 6.62 -19.57 -33.82
C THR A 620 8.04 -19.16 -34.20
N GLY A 621 8.31 -17.86 -34.20
CA GLY A 621 9.63 -17.26 -34.23
C GLY A 621 10.09 -16.74 -32.87
N THR A 622 11.40 -16.62 -32.64
CA THR A 622 11.96 -16.07 -31.39
C THR A 622 13.16 -15.16 -31.66
N ALA A 623 13.27 -14.05 -30.93
CA ALA A 623 14.47 -13.21 -30.89
C ALA A 623 14.82 -12.82 -29.45
N SER A 624 16.11 -12.60 -29.18
CA SER A 624 16.56 -12.09 -27.87
C SER A 624 16.49 -10.56 -27.83
N VAL A 625 16.17 -10.01 -26.66
CA VAL A 625 16.20 -8.57 -26.40
C VAL A 625 17.14 -8.30 -25.23
N ARG A 626 18.02 -7.31 -25.38
CA ARG A 626 18.98 -6.87 -24.36
C ARG A 626 18.80 -5.38 -24.08
N ILE A 627 18.46 -5.04 -22.85
CA ILE A 627 18.30 -3.66 -22.39
C ILE A 627 19.39 -3.39 -21.35
N ARG A 628 20.39 -2.56 -21.67
CA ARG A 628 21.33 -2.06 -20.65
C ARG A 628 20.74 -0.83 -19.98
N VAL A 629 20.64 -0.91 -18.66
CA VAL A 629 20.24 0.19 -17.80
C VAL A 629 21.44 1.14 -17.66
N SER A 630 21.17 2.42 -17.45
CA SER A 630 22.16 3.41 -17.03
C SER A 630 21.69 4.02 -15.72
N ASN A 631 22.57 4.00 -14.72
CA ASN A 631 22.33 4.45 -13.36
C ASN A 631 21.63 5.82 -13.27
N SER A 632 20.95 6.07 -12.16
CA SER A 632 20.33 7.33 -11.78
C SER A 632 20.12 7.34 -10.27
N ASN A 633 20.69 8.31 -9.56
CA ASN A 633 20.62 8.40 -8.09
C ASN A 633 19.17 8.29 -7.57
N ASP A 634 18.80 7.12 -7.03
CA ASP A 634 17.48 6.87 -6.42
C ASP A 634 17.48 6.01 -5.13
N GLU A 635 18.59 5.34 -4.77
CA GLU A 635 18.81 4.78 -3.41
C GLU A 635 19.65 5.72 -2.53
N ALA A 636 19.21 5.94 -1.29
CA ALA A 636 19.89 6.86 -0.36
C ALA A 636 20.98 6.13 0.47
N PRO A 637 22.13 6.78 0.79
CA PRO A 637 23.21 6.16 1.56
C PRO A 637 22.77 5.43 2.84
N VAL A 638 22.93 4.11 2.90
CA VAL A 638 22.38 3.28 4.00
C VAL A 638 23.41 3.07 5.11
N PHE A 639 23.14 3.61 6.31
CA PHE A 639 23.97 3.34 7.51
C PHE A 639 23.95 1.86 7.92
N SER A 640 25.12 1.33 8.27
CA SER A 640 25.30 -0.05 8.79
C SER A 640 24.56 -0.30 10.12
N GLN A 641 24.25 0.75 10.87
CA GLN A 641 23.42 0.74 12.09
C GLN A 641 22.59 2.02 12.15
N SER A 642 21.32 1.92 12.54
CA SER A 642 20.46 3.09 12.78
C SER A 642 20.77 3.80 14.11
N VAL A 643 21.32 3.07 15.09
CA VAL A 643 21.76 3.62 16.38
C VAL A 643 23.10 2.99 16.78
N TYR A 644 24.17 3.79 16.75
CA TYR A 644 25.46 3.44 17.33
C TYR A 644 25.46 3.83 18.81
N LYS A 645 26.08 3.01 19.67
CA LYS A 645 26.20 3.29 21.11
C LYS A 645 27.66 3.19 21.56
N THR A 646 28.11 4.17 22.32
CA THR A 646 29.47 4.26 22.85
C THR A 646 29.47 4.91 24.23
N PHE A 647 30.53 4.72 25.00
CA PHE A 647 30.73 5.32 26.31
C PHE A 647 32.05 6.08 26.32
N LEU A 648 32.04 7.23 26.98
CA LEU A 648 33.13 8.19 26.97
C LEU A 648 33.33 8.73 28.39
N SER A 649 34.57 8.78 28.85
CA SER A 649 34.90 9.39 30.14
C SER A 649 34.67 10.90 30.11
N GLU A 650 34.21 11.52 31.20
CA GLU A 650 34.04 12.98 31.24
C GLU A 650 35.37 13.76 31.14
N ASP A 651 36.48 13.14 31.59
CA ASP A 651 37.84 13.68 31.49
C ASP A 651 38.49 13.49 30.10
N ALA A 652 37.78 12.85 29.16
CA ALA A 652 38.34 12.41 27.89
C ALA A 652 38.98 13.55 27.10
N GLY A 653 40.27 13.37 26.81
CA GLY A 653 41.11 14.41 26.22
C GLY A 653 40.77 14.77 24.77
N PRO A 654 41.35 15.87 24.25
CA PRO A 654 41.23 16.25 22.85
C PRO A 654 41.70 15.13 21.91
N ASP A 655 41.09 15.06 20.72
CA ASP A 655 41.34 14.07 19.67
C ASP A 655 40.98 12.61 20.03
N THR A 656 40.38 12.35 21.21
CA THR A 656 39.87 11.02 21.59
C THR A 656 38.84 10.51 20.58
N LEU A 657 38.98 9.25 20.15
CA LEU A 657 38.01 8.55 19.30
C LEU A 657 36.73 8.24 20.08
N VAL A 658 35.58 8.63 19.54
CA VAL A 658 34.26 8.45 20.18
C VAL A 658 33.48 7.33 19.50
N ALA A 659 33.40 7.37 18.17
CA ALA A 659 32.73 6.37 17.35
C ALA A 659 33.25 6.41 15.91
N ILE A 660 32.94 5.37 15.13
CA ILE A 660 33.08 5.36 13.67
C ILE A 660 31.72 4.95 13.11
N VAL A 661 31.12 5.79 12.27
CA VAL A 661 29.92 5.45 11.50
C VAL A 661 30.31 4.99 10.10
N HIS A 662 29.48 4.15 9.49
CA HIS A 662 29.63 3.77 8.09
C HIS A 662 28.24 3.72 7.44
N ALA A 663 28.10 4.38 6.30
CA ALA A 663 27.00 4.21 5.36
C ALA A 663 27.54 3.78 4.00
N ASN A 664 26.76 2.97 3.29
CA ASN A 664 27.09 2.49 1.95
C ASN A 664 26.00 2.93 0.98
N ASP A 665 26.41 3.50 -0.13
CA ASP A 665 25.57 3.85 -1.27
C ASP A 665 25.46 2.65 -2.23
N LEU A 666 24.29 2.38 -2.81
CA LEU A 666 24.10 1.21 -3.70
C LEU A 666 24.48 1.55 -5.14
N ASP A 667 24.04 2.72 -5.60
CA ASP A 667 24.30 3.32 -6.91
C ASP A 667 25.81 3.56 -7.10
N GLY A 668 26.53 3.75 -5.98
CA GLY A 668 27.99 3.80 -5.90
C GLY A 668 28.54 5.22 -5.74
N ASP A 669 27.69 6.18 -5.38
CA ASP A 669 28.04 7.58 -5.21
C ASP A 669 28.86 7.83 -3.91
N MET A 670 29.55 8.96 -3.85
CA MET A 670 30.50 9.24 -2.77
C MET A 670 29.80 9.78 -1.52
N VAL A 671 29.55 8.89 -0.56
CA VAL A 671 28.98 9.25 0.74
C VAL A 671 29.83 10.27 1.50
N SER A 672 29.19 11.36 1.91
CA SER A 672 29.68 12.38 2.83
C SER A 672 28.90 12.36 4.16
N TYR A 673 29.54 12.77 5.27
CA TYR A 673 28.98 12.63 6.63
C TYR A 673 28.98 13.95 7.42
N ALA A 674 27.81 14.37 7.89
CA ALA A 674 27.62 15.59 8.68
C ALA A 674 26.95 15.34 10.05
N ILE A 675 27.39 16.06 11.10
CA ILE A 675 26.65 16.12 12.37
C ILE A 675 25.58 17.21 12.25
N THR A 676 24.30 16.82 12.24
CA THR A 676 23.17 17.72 12.01
C THR A 676 22.39 18.10 13.28
N GLY A 677 22.69 17.46 14.42
CA GLY A 677 22.12 17.84 15.74
C GLY A 677 22.80 17.12 16.92
N GLY A 678 22.52 17.56 18.16
CA GLY A 678 23.02 16.94 19.39
C GLY A 678 24.47 17.32 19.77
N ASN A 679 25.03 18.31 19.07
CA ASN A 679 26.41 18.78 19.22
C ASN A 679 26.46 20.31 19.40
N GLU A 680 25.53 20.85 20.19
CA GLU A 680 25.30 22.28 20.38
C GLU A 680 26.52 22.97 21.01
N ASP A 681 27.15 22.31 21.99
CA ASP A 681 28.41 22.73 22.61
C ASP A 681 29.63 22.58 21.66
N ARG A 682 29.46 21.95 20.48
CA ARG A 682 30.52 21.64 19.49
C ARG A 682 31.68 20.83 20.07
N ASN A 683 31.38 19.85 20.93
CA ASN A 683 32.38 18.98 21.55
C ASN A 683 32.93 17.93 20.56
N PHE A 684 32.12 17.50 19.61
CA PHE A 684 32.44 16.44 18.66
C PHE A 684 32.83 17.00 17.28
N LEU A 685 33.82 16.39 16.65
CA LEU A 685 34.23 16.60 15.26
C LEU A 685 34.00 15.31 14.46
N LEU A 686 33.79 15.42 13.16
CA LEU A 686 33.51 14.30 12.26
C LEU A 686 34.36 14.43 10.99
N ASP A 687 35.05 13.35 10.62
CA ASP A 687 35.69 13.21 9.31
C ASP A 687 34.62 12.95 8.25
N ASN A 688 34.38 13.96 7.40
CA ASN A 688 33.33 13.99 6.38
C ASN A 688 33.41 12.85 5.35
N HIS A 689 34.53 12.12 5.23
CA HIS A 689 34.68 11.02 4.28
C HIS A 689 34.92 9.66 4.95
N LYS A 690 35.38 9.63 6.21
CA LYS A 690 35.68 8.38 6.94
C LYS A 690 34.66 8.02 8.01
N GLY A 691 33.69 8.88 8.31
CA GLY A 691 32.70 8.64 9.37
C GLY A 691 33.28 8.63 10.79
N ILE A 692 34.53 9.04 10.98
CA ILE A 692 35.24 8.98 12.27
C ILE A 692 34.83 10.19 13.12
N ILE A 693 34.29 9.94 14.32
CA ILE A 693 33.89 10.96 15.29
C ILE A 693 34.93 11.05 16.41
N THR A 694 35.47 12.25 16.64
CA THR A 694 36.46 12.52 17.70
C THR A 694 36.07 13.70 18.58
N LEU A 695 36.70 13.84 19.75
CA LEU A 695 36.60 15.05 20.56
C LEU A 695 37.45 16.19 20.00
N ARG A 696 36.92 17.42 20.05
CA ARG A 696 37.62 18.61 19.54
C ARG A 696 38.95 18.87 20.24
N ARG A 697 39.92 19.44 19.49
CA ARG A 697 41.23 19.82 20.02
C ARG A 697 41.23 21.13 20.83
N SER A 698 40.54 22.17 20.36
CA SER A 698 40.57 23.50 20.96
C SER A 698 39.25 24.26 20.73
N PRO A 699 38.66 24.91 21.76
CA PRO A 699 39.00 24.75 23.18
C PRO A 699 38.84 23.28 23.63
N PRO A 700 39.29 22.88 24.83
CA PRO A 700 39.06 21.53 25.33
C PRO A 700 37.56 21.13 25.25
N PRO A 701 37.24 19.83 25.07
CA PRO A 701 35.87 19.37 25.16
C PRO A 701 35.29 19.72 26.55
N ARG A 702 33.99 19.95 26.61
CA ARG A 702 33.24 20.23 27.85
C ARG A 702 32.05 19.31 27.91
N LEU A 703 32.31 18.05 28.25
CA LEU A 703 31.29 17.03 28.43
C LEU A 703 30.43 17.41 29.62
N ARG A 704 29.10 17.32 29.48
CA ARG A 704 28.11 17.85 30.42
C ARG A 704 26.85 17.00 30.40
N GLY A 705 26.47 16.48 31.56
CA GLY A 705 25.33 15.58 31.69
C GLY A 705 25.62 14.18 31.16
N LEU A 706 24.68 13.26 31.41
CA LEU A 706 24.91 11.82 31.36
C LEU A 706 25.00 11.22 29.94
N GLN A 707 24.56 11.93 28.90
CA GLN A 707 24.64 11.47 27.51
C GLN A 707 24.52 12.58 26.48
N TYR A 708 25.13 12.38 25.31
CA TYR A 708 24.85 13.10 24.07
C TYR A 708 24.17 12.16 23.06
N VAL A 709 23.27 12.69 22.23
CA VAL A 709 22.61 11.95 21.14
C VAL A 709 22.85 12.70 19.85
N LEU A 710 23.92 12.37 19.16
CA LEU A 710 24.31 13.02 17.91
C LEU A 710 23.41 12.53 16.78
N ASN A 711 22.84 13.45 16.01
CA ASN A 711 22.23 13.10 14.73
C ASN A 711 23.30 13.20 13.64
N ILE A 712 23.59 12.08 12.99
CA ILE A 712 24.55 12.01 11.88
C ILE A 712 23.78 11.76 10.59
N THR A 713 23.98 12.63 9.61
CA THR A 713 23.37 12.54 8.29
C THR A 713 24.43 12.09 7.29
N ALA A 714 24.08 11.11 6.45
CA ALA A 714 24.88 10.70 5.29
C ALA A 714 24.22 11.25 4.03
N THR A 715 25.02 11.73 3.07
CA THR A 715 24.58 12.40 1.84
C THR A 715 25.55 12.04 0.72
N ASP A 716 25.05 11.48 -0.38
CA ASP A 716 25.80 11.19 -1.61
C ASP A 716 26.30 12.47 -2.32
N ASP A 717 27.09 12.30 -3.38
CA ASP A 717 27.54 13.40 -4.25
C ASP A 717 26.73 13.53 -5.55
N ASN A 718 25.69 12.70 -5.75
CA ASN A 718 24.82 12.68 -6.92
C ASN A 718 25.58 12.52 -8.25
N ALA A 719 26.68 11.77 -8.25
CA ALA A 719 27.50 11.47 -9.41
C ALA A 719 26.78 10.54 -10.42
N SER A 720 25.92 9.63 -9.95
CA SER A 720 25.15 8.72 -10.80
C SER A 720 23.94 9.37 -11.47
N GLY A 721 23.51 10.55 -11.02
CA GLY A 721 22.71 11.48 -11.81
C GLY A 721 21.20 11.48 -11.56
N GLY A 722 20.80 11.86 -10.35
CA GLY A 722 19.43 12.18 -9.96
C GLY A 722 19.14 13.70 -9.92
N PRO A 723 17.89 14.09 -9.58
CA PRO A 723 17.45 15.49 -9.55
C PRO A 723 18.05 16.32 -8.41
N TYR A 724 18.51 15.67 -7.34
CA TYR A 724 19.16 16.24 -6.15
C TYR A 724 19.85 15.09 -5.38
N PRO A 725 20.90 15.37 -4.58
CA PRO A 725 21.47 14.38 -3.69
C PRO A 725 20.45 13.88 -2.67
N LEU A 726 20.52 12.60 -2.33
CA LEU A 726 19.70 11.96 -1.33
C LEU A 726 20.38 12.01 0.05
N SER A 727 19.69 11.53 1.09
CA SER A 727 20.29 11.43 2.42
C SER A 727 19.52 10.52 3.36
N SER A 728 20.26 9.89 4.27
CA SER A 728 19.70 9.18 5.43
C SER A 728 20.25 9.77 6.73
N SER A 729 19.76 9.31 7.88
CA SER A 729 20.32 9.70 9.18
C SER A 729 20.30 8.57 10.19
N ALA A 730 21.33 8.53 11.05
CA ALA A 730 21.48 7.60 12.14
C ALA A 730 21.89 8.35 13.43
N HIS A 731 21.60 7.75 14.58
CA HIS A 731 21.93 8.34 15.87
C HIS A 731 23.22 7.73 16.45
N VAL A 732 24.07 8.57 17.03
CA VAL A 732 25.22 8.12 17.85
C VAL A 732 24.96 8.56 19.28
N VAL A 733 24.64 7.59 20.14
CA VAL A 733 24.41 7.80 21.57
C VAL A 733 25.74 7.63 22.30
N VAL A 734 26.26 8.73 22.84
CA VAL A 734 27.49 8.79 23.63
C VAL A 734 27.08 8.92 25.09
N GLY A 735 27.16 7.82 25.85
CA GLY A 735 27.03 7.88 27.31
C GLY A 735 28.28 8.52 27.92
N ILE A 736 28.10 9.38 28.92
CA ILE A 736 29.21 9.98 29.67
C ILE A 736 29.36 9.25 30.99
N ASN A 737 30.57 8.76 31.26
CA ASN A 737 30.94 8.15 32.53
C ASN A 737 31.55 9.22 33.44
N ASP A 738 31.01 9.28 34.65
CA ASP A 738 31.39 10.15 35.77
C ASP A 738 32.64 9.60 36.49
N ILE A 739 33.57 10.47 36.90
CA ILE A 739 34.78 10.13 37.66
C ILE A 739 34.74 10.89 38.98
N ASN A 740 35.02 10.21 40.10
CA ASN A 740 35.16 10.83 41.41
C ASN A 740 36.33 11.84 41.42
N ASN A 741 36.05 13.11 41.17
CA ASN A 741 37.02 14.20 41.00
C ASN A 741 36.66 15.46 41.82
N ASN A 742 35.40 15.59 42.22
CA ASN A 742 34.98 16.49 43.28
C ASN A 742 35.06 15.76 44.64
N LYS A 743 34.67 16.43 45.73
CA LYS A 743 34.73 15.85 47.08
C LYS A 743 33.69 16.52 47.99
N PRO A 744 33.23 15.88 49.08
CA PRO A 744 32.08 16.41 49.79
C PRO A 744 32.38 17.73 50.49
N VAL A 745 31.59 18.78 50.22
CA VAL A 745 31.80 20.12 50.81
C VAL A 745 30.72 20.44 51.85
N PHE A 746 31.14 20.64 53.10
CA PHE A 746 30.27 21.14 54.18
C PHE A 746 29.88 22.61 53.98
N GLN A 747 28.62 22.86 53.64
CA GLN A 747 28.12 24.18 53.25
C GLN A 747 28.21 25.23 54.38
N GLU A 748 27.96 24.82 55.62
CA GLU A 748 27.86 25.72 56.78
C GLU A 748 28.93 25.46 57.86
N CYS A 749 30.09 24.89 57.48
CA CYS A 749 31.10 24.42 58.44
C CYS A 749 31.47 25.46 59.53
N HIS A 750 31.66 26.73 59.16
CA HIS A 750 32.00 27.81 60.08
C HIS A 750 30.86 28.16 61.07
N ASN A 751 29.61 27.86 60.74
CA ASN A 751 28.44 28.17 61.58
C ASN A 751 28.15 27.09 62.61
N TYR A 752 28.51 25.82 62.36
CA TYR A 752 28.08 24.71 63.22
C TYR A 752 28.52 24.87 64.68
N SER A 753 29.76 25.34 64.92
CA SER A 753 30.27 25.58 66.28
C SER A 753 29.52 26.69 67.05
N LEU A 754 28.79 27.59 66.38
CA LEU A 754 27.97 28.62 67.05
C LEU A 754 26.66 28.04 67.62
N ASN A 755 26.19 26.93 67.07
CA ASN A 755 24.94 26.26 67.44
C ASN A 755 25.18 24.94 68.19
N ALA A 756 26.44 24.62 68.50
CA ALA A 756 26.86 23.36 69.09
C ALA A 756 26.94 23.45 70.62
N ALA A 757 25.80 23.40 71.29
CA ALA A 757 25.73 23.42 72.76
C ALA A 757 24.82 22.32 73.31
N VAL A 758 25.23 21.69 74.40
CA VAL A 758 24.44 20.67 75.12
C VAL A 758 24.53 20.96 76.61
N LEU A 759 23.42 20.87 77.34
CA LEU A 759 23.46 20.90 78.81
C LEU A 759 24.21 19.67 79.34
N GLU A 760 24.86 19.81 80.50
CA GLU A 760 25.38 18.66 81.23
C GLU A 760 24.27 17.84 81.91
N ASN A 761 24.66 16.71 82.51
CA ASN A 761 23.78 15.73 83.14
C ASN A 761 22.66 15.16 82.23
N GLN A 762 22.63 15.53 80.95
CA GLN A 762 21.72 14.95 79.96
C GLN A 762 22.09 13.51 79.64
N PRO A 763 21.12 12.64 79.34
CA PRO A 763 21.38 11.24 79.01
C PRO A 763 22.12 11.09 77.66
N PRO A 764 22.78 9.94 77.44
CA PRO A 764 23.20 9.51 76.10
C PRO A 764 22.05 9.55 75.09
N GLY A 765 22.36 9.83 73.83
CA GLY A 765 21.40 10.04 72.75
C GLY A 765 20.84 11.47 72.66
N THR A 766 21.36 12.41 73.45
CA THR A 766 20.92 13.82 73.39
C THR A 766 21.40 14.48 72.10
N PHE A 767 20.49 15.15 71.40
CA PHE A 767 20.79 15.84 70.14
C PHE A 767 21.72 17.04 70.35
N VAL A 768 22.73 17.17 69.49
CA VAL A 768 23.65 18.33 69.47
C VAL A 768 23.32 19.26 68.31
N LEU A 769 23.47 18.77 67.07
CA LEU A 769 23.23 19.51 65.83
C LEU A 769 23.14 18.56 64.64
N ARG A 770 22.84 19.09 63.46
CA ARG A 770 22.89 18.35 62.19
C ARG A 770 23.81 19.04 61.18
N VAL A 771 24.83 18.34 60.70
CA VAL A 771 25.70 18.80 59.61
C VAL A 771 25.10 18.45 58.24
N ARG A 772 25.56 19.13 57.18
CA ARG A 772 25.29 18.78 55.78
C ARG A 772 26.51 19.07 54.91
N ALA A 773 26.87 18.09 54.08
CA ALA A 773 27.79 18.24 52.97
C ALA A 773 27.07 17.92 51.65
N HIS A 774 27.67 18.33 50.53
CA HIS A 774 27.19 18.08 49.18
C HIS A 774 28.40 17.81 48.29
N ASP A 775 28.34 16.74 47.50
CA ASP A 775 29.26 16.52 46.38
C ASP A 775 28.64 16.96 45.04
N ALA A 776 29.47 17.27 44.05
CA ALA A 776 29.07 17.67 42.72
C ALA A 776 29.01 16.50 41.71
N ASP A 777 29.68 15.38 42.01
CA ASP A 777 29.72 14.18 41.17
C ASP A 777 28.41 13.37 41.28
N THR A 778 28.21 12.36 40.42
CA THR A 778 26.93 11.66 40.29
C THR A 778 26.97 10.17 40.66
N GLY A 779 25.81 9.61 41.00
CA GLY A 779 25.71 8.22 41.44
C GLY A 779 26.42 8.00 42.78
N VAL A 780 27.29 7.00 42.86
CA VAL A 780 28.01 6.64 44.09
C VAL A 780 29.14 7.63 44.43
N ASN A 781 29.73 8.27 43.41
CA ASN A 781 30.68 9.38 43.56
C ASN A 781 29.99 10.60 44.22
N GLY A 782 28.67 10.72 44.04
CA GLY A 782 27.84 11.78 44.65
C GLY A 782 27.16 11.43 45.98
N ASP A 783 27.20 10.18 46.45
CA ASP A 783 26.47 9.74 47.66
C ASP A 783 27.35 9.92 48.92
N VAL A 784 26.89 10.73 49.87
CA VAL A 784 27.73 11.22 50.97
C VAL A 784 27.39 10.57 52.31
N ARG A 785 28.39 9.90 52.90
CA ARG A 785 28.37 9.32 54.24
C ARG A 785 29.08 10.20 55.26
N TYR A 786 28.48 10.36 56.44
CA TYR A 786 29.03 11.16 57.53
C TYR A 786 29.79 10.33 58.57
N GLY A 787 30.81 10.92 59.19
CA GLY A 787 31.61 10.28 60.23
C GLY A 787 32.25 11.27 61.21
N ILE A 788 32.88 10.75 62.26
CA ILE A 788 33.75 11.50 63.18
C ILE A 788 35.11 10.81 63.19
N MET A 789 36.18 11.58 62.94
CA MET A 789 37.55 11.10 63.10
C MET A 789 37.93 11.08 64.58
N HIS A 790 37.87 9.89 65.16
CA HIS A 790 38.39 9.61 66.50
C HIS A 790 39.92 9.71 66.53
N ARG A 791 40.48 10.01 67.71
CA ARG A 791 41.91 9.82 68.01
C ARG A 791 42.08 8.51 68.76
N ASP A 792 43.11 7.75 68.41
CA ASP A 792 43.29 6.38 68.89
C ASP A 792 43.24 6.24 70.42
N GLY A 793 42.52 5.22 70.89
CA GLY A 793 42.46 4.83 72.31
C GLY A 793 41.46 5.62 73.18
N VAL A 794 40.73 6.60 72.62
CA VAL A 794 39.69 7.34 73.36
C VAL A 794 38.29 6.87 72.93
N SER A 795 37.48 6.40 73.87
CA SER A 795 36.05 6.14 73.65
C SER A 795 35.34 7.44 73.28
N SER A 796 34.65 7.47 72.12
CA SER A 796 34.00 8.70 71.66
C SER A 796 32.95 9.18 72.66
N ALA A 797 32.93 10.47 72.92
CA ALA A 797 31.88 11.12 73.71
C ALA A 797 30.66 11.52 72.86
N PHE A 798 30.76 11.40 71.52
CA PHE A 798 29.72 11.77 70.56
C PHE A 798 29.61 10.73 69.45
N GLU A 799 28.38 10.52 68.96
CA GLU A 799 28.09 9.68 67.80
C GLU A 799 27.47 10.55 66.69
N ILE A 800 27.64 10.12 65.44
CA ILE A 800 27.01 10.75 64.27
C ILE A 800 26.27 9.69 63.46
N ASP A 801 25.05 10.01 63.06
CA ASP A 801 24.26 9.18 62.15
C ASP A 801 24.79 9.34 60.71
N PRO A 802 25.23 8.25 60.05
CA PRO A 802 26.01 8.33 58.81
C PRO A 802 25.19 8.69 57.57
N ASP A 803 23.86 8.56 57.60
CA ASP A 803 22.95 8.94 56.52
C ASP A 803 22.46 10.40 56.67
N SER A 804 22.09 10.79 57.89
CA SER A 804 21.46 12.10 58.13
C SER A 804 22.42 13.20 58.54
N GLY A 805 23.60 12.86 59.07
CA GLY A 805 24.56 13.84 59.61
C GLY A 805 24.13 14.44 60.96
N VAL A 806 23.26 13.75 61.72
CA VAL A 806 22.85 14.18 63.07
C VAL A 806 23.88 13.74 64.09
N ILE A 807 24.39 14.69 64.89
CA ILE A 807 25.34 14.44 65.98
C ILE A 807 24.56 14.33 67.30
N THR A 808 24.89 13.30 68.10
CA THR A 808 24.32 13.04 69.43
C THR A 808 25.39 12.75 70.47
N THR A 809 25.03 12.83 71.75
CA THR A 809 25.92 12.47 72.87
C THR A 809 26.01 10.96 73.04
N ALA A 810 27.22 10.41 73.17
CA ALA A 810 27.43 8.98 73.48
C ALA A 810 27.44 8.71 75.01
N VAL A 811 27.68 9.76 75.79
CA VAL A 811 27.78 9.74 77.25
C VAL A 811 27.00 10.92 77.85
N SER A 812 26.69 10.84 79.14
CA SER A 812 26.34 12.02 79.93
C SER A 812 27.60 12.83 80.23
N PHE A 813 27.54 14.15 80.07
CA PHE A 813 28.64 15.05 80.38
C PHE A 813 28.56 15.59 81.81
N ASP A 814 29.73 15.84 82.39
CA ASP A 814 29.95 16.70 83.56
C ASP A 814 30.93 17.80 83.11
N ARG A 815 30.55 19.06 83.33
CA ARG A 815 31.14 20.24 82.68
C ARG A 815 32.41 20.71 83.39
N GLU A 816 32.43 20.57 84.72
CA GLU A 816 33.56 20.88 85.60
C GLU A 816 34.77 19.99 85.31
N ARG A 817 34.53 18.75 84.88
CA ARG A 817 35.55 17.90 84.27
C ARG A 817 35.93 18.32 82.86
N GLN A 818 34.98 18.60 81.97
CA GLN A 818 35.28 19.08 80.61
C GLN A 818 34.15 19.89 79.94
N ARG A 819 34.33 21.21 79.90
CA ARG A 819 33.40 22.19 79.31
C ARG A 819 33.32 22.23 77.77
N GLU A 820 34.26 21.66 77.03
CA GLU A 820 34.35 21.83 75.57
C GLU A 820 35.00 20.63 74.85
N PHE A 821 34.50 20.31 73.65
CA PHE A 821 34.95 19.17 72.83
C PHE A 821 35.06 19.56 71.35
N THR A 822 36.24 19.46 70.74
CA THR A 822 36.42 19.69 69.30
C THR A 822 36.32 18.38 68.51
N LEU A 823 35.28 18.26 67.69
CA LEU A 823 35.03 17.14 66.79
C LEU A 823 35.62 17.42 65.41
N SER A 824 36.20 16.40 64.79
CA SER A 824 36.63 16.41 63.39
C SER A 824 35.65 15.59 62.57
N VAL A 825 34.60 16.24 62.09
CA VAL A 825 33.49 15.62 61.35
C VAL A 825 33.90 15.41 59.90
N THR A 826 33.67 14.23 59.36
CA THR A 826 33.96 13.87 57.97
C THR A 826 32.70 13.70 57.15
N ALA A 827 32.82 13.98 55.86
CA ALA A 827 31.88 13.60 54.82
C ALA A 827 32.69 12.90 53.72
N THR A 828 32.30 11.70 53.34
CA THR A 828 33.03 10.82 52.41
C THR A 828 32.05 10.33 51.36
N ASP A 829 32.42 10.37 50.09
CA ASP A 829 31.61 9.79 49.02
C ASP A 829 31.59 8.23 49.09
N GLN A 830 30.93 7.56 48.15
CA GLN A 830 30.87 6.10 48.06
C GLN A 830 31.52 5.52 46.78
N ALA A 831 32.51 6.21 46.21
CA ALA A 831 33.31 5.71 45.10
C ALA A 831 34.28 4.58 45.51
N ASP A 832 34.79 3.83 44.53
CA ASP A 832 35.83 2.79 44.74
C ASP A 832 37.15 3.39 45.27
N GLU A 833 37.50 4.61 44.86
CA GLU A 833 38.56 5.44 45.47
C GLU A 833 37.92 6.72 46.06
N PRO A 834 37.51 6.69 47.36
CA PRO A 834 36.67 7.75 47.92
C PRO A 834 37.47 8.95 48.43
N LEU A 835 36.90 10.13 48.21
CA LEU A 835 37.42 11.44 48.60
C LEU A 835 36.68 11.97 49.84
N ILE A 836 37.37 12.83 50.60
CA ILE A 836 36.95 13.19 51.97
C ILE A 836 36.93 14.70 52.18
N GLY A 837 35.76 15.20 52.55
CA GLY A 837 35.54 16.50 53.18
C GLY A 837 35.70 16.42 54.71
N ILE A 838 36.27 17.46 55.31
CA ILE A 838 36.49 17.54 56.76
C ILE A 838 35.99 18.90 57.26
N CYS A 839 35.28 18.89 58.39
CA CYS A 839 34.86 20.08 59.11
C CYS A 839 35.18 19.96 60.60
N GLN A 840 35.69 21.03 61.22
CA GLN A 840 35.93 21.07 62.66
C GLN A 840 34.77 21.77 63.37
N VAL A 841 34.20 21.10 64.36
CA VAL A 841 33.03 21.58 65.12
C VAL A 841 33.34 21.50 66.61
N THR A 842 33.32 22.63 67.32
CA THR A 842 33.51 22.64 68.78
C THR A 842 32.16 22.66 69.47
N VAL A 843 31.89 21.62 70.26
CA VAL A 843 30.70 21.50 71.11
C VAL A 843 31.02 22.06 72.49
N VAL A 844 30.16 22.94 73.00
CA VAL A 844 30.23 23.52 74.35
C VAL A 844 29.27 22.76 75.28
N ILE A 845 29.75 22.39 76.46
CA ILE A 845 28.90 21.87 77.54
C ILE A 845 28.40 23.07 78.37
N ALA A 846 27.08 23.17 78.48
CA ALA A 846 26.37 24.25 79.15
C ALA A 846 25.96 23.85 80.57
N ASP A 847 26.06 24.85 81.45
CA ASP A 847 26.06 24.71 82.91
C ASP A 847 24.67 24.41 83.51
N VAL A 848 24.63 23.49 84.48
CA VAL A 848 23.46 23.15 85.28
C VAL A 848 23.83 23.19 86.76
N ASN A 849 23.04 23.88 87.59
CA ASN A 849 23.28 23.94 89.03
C ASN A 849 23.08 22.58 89.70
N ASP A 850 24.17 21.83 89.90
CA ASP A 850 24.18 20.54 90.60
C ASP A 850 25.21 20.47 91.75
N ASN A 851 26.15 21.41 91.84
CA ASN A 851 26.99 21.60 93.02
C ASN A 851 26.29 22.48 94.08
N GLU A 852 26.51 22.13 95.35
CA GLU A 852 26.16 23.00 96.47
C GLU A 852 27.39 23.81 96.95
N PRO A 853 27.22 25.06 97.42
CA PRO A 853 28.32 25.90 97.86
C PRO A 853 28.96 25.39 99.17
N LYS A 854 30.22 24.94 99.07
CA LYS A 854 30.99 24.28 100.14
C LYS A 854 31.84 25.30 100.91
N PHE A 855 31.57 25.45 102.21
CA PHE A 855 32.43 26.26 103.10
C PHE A 855 33.84 25.67 103.23
N GLU A 856 34.87 26.54 103.21
CA GLU A 856 36.29 26.17 103.36
C GLU A 856 36.56 25.38 104.65
N ASN A 857 35.79 25.63 105.72
CA ASN A 857 35.93 24.96 107.01
C ASN A 857 34.56 24.55 107.59
N SER A 858 34.46 23.34 108.13
CA SER A 858 33.24 22.84 108.80
C SER A 858 32.93 23.51 110.14
N ARG A 859 33.91 24.21 110.75
CA ARG A 859 33.74 24.99 111.97
C ARG A 859 34.71 26.16 112.01
N TYR A 860 34.17 27.37 111.97
CA TYR A 860 34.94 28.60 112.24
C TYR A 860 34.90 28.93 113.73
N GLN A 861 36.04 29.29 114.32
CA GLN A 861 36.15 29.78 115.69
C GLN A 861 37.09 30.98 115.73
N TYR A 862 36.68 32.05 116.42
CA TYR A 862 37.48 33.26 116.58
C TYR A 862 37.35 33.78 118.01
N PHE A 863 38.45 34.34 118.56
CA PHE A 863 38.47 34.96 119.88
C PHE A 863 38.48 36.49 119.73
N LEU A 864 37.28 37.07 119.81
CA LEU A 864 37.07 38.51 119.68
C LEU A 864 37.26 39.20 121.04
N ARG A 865 38.00 40.31 121.10
CA ARG A 865 38.13 41.12 122.31
C ARG A 865 36.96 42.09 122.42
N GLU A 866 36.49 42.41 123.63
CA GLU A 866 35.32 43.28 123.80
C GLU A 866 35.56 44.73 123.32
N ASP A 867 36.81 45.20 123.42
CA ASP A 867 37.27 46.50 122.93
C ASP A 867 37.51 46.55 121.40
N THR A 868 37.01 45.58 120.64
CA THR A 868 37.11 45.58 119.17
C THR A 868 36.20 46.66 118.57
N PRO A 869 36.73 47.61 117.74
CA PRO A 869 35.91 48.69 117.17
C PRO A 869 34.79 48.21 116.24
N VAL A 870 33.66 48.92 116.26
CA VAL A 870 32.58 48.75 115.28
C VAL A 870 33.12 48.97 113.85
N GLY A 871 32.66 48.16 112.91
CA GLY A 871 33.15 48.08 111.53
C GLY A 871 34.32 47.10 111.34
N THR A 872 34.94 46.60 112.41
CA THR A 872 36.06 45.65 112.30
C THR A 872 35.56 44.30 111.79
N SER A 873 35.96 43.91 110.57
CA SER A 873 35.83 42.54 110.06
C SER A 873 36.91 41.66 110.68
N PHE A 874 36.52 40.51 111.24
CA PHE A 874 37.44 39.67 112.03
C PHE A 874 37.50 38.20 111.57
N LEU A 875 36.47 37.71 110.88
CA LEU A 875 36.37 36.31 110.44
C LEU A 875 35.68 36.23 109.08
N ARG A 876 36.26 35.52 108.11
CA ARG A 876 35.63 35.24 106.81
C ARG A 876 35.07 33.82 106.82
N ALA A 877 33.74 33.69 106.82
CA ALA A 877 33.08 32.43 106.53
C ALA A 877 33.00 32.29 105.01
N ALA A 878 34.05 31.74 104.40
CA ALA A 878 34.18 31.63 102.95
C ALA A 878 33.74 30.26 102.43
N ALA A 879 33.07 30.27 101.29
CA ALA A 879 32.71 29.09 100.53
C ALA A 879 33.20 29.20 99.08
N HIS A 880 33.25 28.07 98.41
CA HIS A 880 33.42 27.91 96.98
C HIS A 880 32.25 27.11 96.43
N ASP A 881 31.97 27.30 95.16
CA ASP A 881 30.96 26.59 94.41
C ASP A 881 31.62 26.27 93.06
N ASP A 882 31.36 25.08 92.54
CA ASP A 882 32.14 24.52 91.42
C ASP A 882 31.46 24.78 90.06
N ASP A 883 30.17 25.16 90.06
CA ASP A 883 29.39 25.56 88.87
C ASP A 883 29.92 26.86 88.20
N HIS A 884 29.20 27.38 87.20
CA HIS A 884 29.60 28.58 86.45
C HIS A 884 28.55 29.70 86.37
N GLY A 885 29.04 30.90 86.04
CA GLY A 885 28.21 32.05 85.69
C GLY A 885 27.32 32.52 86.85
N SER A 886 26.02 32.28 86.74
CA SER A 886 25.03 32.62 87.77
C SER A 886 24.93 31.61 88.91
N ASN A 887 25.33 30.37 88.67
CA ASN A 887 25.02 29.25 89.56
C ASN A 887 25.97 29.26 90.76
N ALA A 888 27.28 29.42 90.52
CA ALA A 888 28.29 29.64 91.55
C ALA A 888 28.28 31.03 92.26
N VAL A 889 27.16 31.77 92.26
CA VAL A 889 27.06 33.10 92.89
C VAL A 889 26.63 32.98 94.36
N ILE A 890 27.62 32.75 95.22
CA ILE A 890 27.43 32.52 96.66
C ILE A 890 26.94 33.78 97.39
N THR A 891 25.92 33.63 98.24
CA THR A 891 25.41 34.67 99.15
C THR A 891 25.39 34.18 100.60
N TYR A 892 25.89 35.00 101.53
CA TYR A 892 26.13 34.64 102.93
C TYR A 892 25.11 35.24 103.92
N SER A 893 24.75 34.51 104.98
CA SER A 893 23.84 34.98 106.05
C SER A 893 24.14 34.34 107.42
N LEU A 894 23.53 34.88 108.49
CA LEU A 894 23.61 34.35 109.86
C LEU A 894 22.20 34.03 110.38
N THR A 895 22.03 32.93 111.10
CA THR A 895 20.72 32.43 111.56
C THR A 895 20.75 31.93 113.02
N ASN A 896 19.57 31.78 113.63
CA ASN A 896 19.28 31.26 114.98
C ASN A 896 19.89 32.00 116.19
N GLN A 897 21.10 32.55 116.11
CA GLN A 897 21.70 33.42 117.12
C GLN A 897 22.46 34.57 116.44
N SER A 898 21.71 35.57 115.96
CA SER A 898 22.24 36.81 115.39
C SER A 898 22.20 37.94 116.43
N PRO A 899 23.23 38.09 117.30
CA PRO A 899 23.30 39.23 118.21
C PRO A 899 23.49 40.51 117.40
N GLU A 900 22.82 41.61 117.78
CA GLU A 900 22.93 42.89 117.04
C GLU A 900 24.38 43.44 116.95
N TYR A 901 25.27 42.99 117.84
CA TYR A 901 26.69 43.36 117.82
C TYR A 901 27.52 42.62 116.76
N LEU A 902 26.99 41.63 116.04
CA LEU A 902 27.65 40.94 114.91
C LEU A 902 26.77 40.91 113.66
N HIS A 903 27.35 41.23 112.50
CA HIS A 903 26.72 41.02 111.19
C HIS A 903 27.69 40.33 110.23
N ILE A 904 27.15 39.70 109.17
CA ILE A 904 27.93 39.16 108.05
C ILE A 904 27.65 39.98 106.77
N ASN A 905 28.69 40.21 105.98
CA ASN A 905 28.56 40.84 104.67
C ASN A 905 28.12 39.79 103.62
N PRO A 906 26.96 39.97 102.95
CA PRO A 906 26.33 38.91 102.18
C PRO A 906 27.05 38.54 100.88
N SER A 907 27.95 39.38 100.34
CA SER A 907 28.69 39.10 99.10
C SER A 907 30.17 38.74 99.32
N THR A 908 30.65 38.75 100.57
CA THR A 908 32.09 38.51 100.87
C THR A 908 32.35 37.56 102.04
N GLY A 909 31.31 37.12 102.77
CA GLY A 909 31.44 36.20 103.90
C GLY A 909 32.11 36.78 105.14
N TRP A 910 32.50 38.07 105.14
CA TRP A 910 33.13 38.72 106.28
C TRP A 910 32.12 39.01 107.40
N ILE A 911 32.37 38.41 108.57
CA ILE A 911 31.70 38.71 109.82
C ILE A 911 32.44 39.88 110.48
N TYR A 912 31.67 40.90 110.89
CA TYR A 912 32.17 42.16 111.44
C TYR A 912 31.40 42.60 112.69
N VAL A 913 32.05 43.43 113.51
CA VAL A 913 31.46 44.03 114.71
C VAL A 913 30.50 45.15 114.31
N ASN A 914 29.21 45.00 114.63
CA ASN A 914 28.15 45.93 114.24
C ASN A 914 27.74 46.88 115.39
N GLN A 915 27.97 46.50 116.65
CA GLN A 915 27.81 47.34 117.84
C GLN A 915 28.92 47.02 118.86
N ALA A 916 29.16 47.92 119.83
CA ALA A 916 30.17 47.71 120.85
C ALA A 916 29.82 46.55 121.80
N ILE A 917 30.82 45.77 122.20
CA ILE A 917 30.68 44.59 123.06
C ILE A 917 31.10 44.98 124.48
N SER A 918 30.38 44.55 125.52
CA SER A 918 30.80 44.77 126.92
C SER A 918 30.36 43.66 127.87
N GLN A 919 31.22 43.29 128.82
CA GLN A 919 31.01 42.14 129.71
C GLN A 919 30.04 42.35 130.90
N VAL A 920 29.38 43.51 131.04
CA VAL A 920 28.60 43.85 132.26
C VAL A 920 27.16 43.29 132.24
N THR A 921 27.01 41.96 132.15
CA THR A 921 25.72 41.26 132.39
C THR A 921 25.84 39.96 133.19
N HIS A 922 26.78 39.88 134.15
CA HIS A 922 26.83 38.89 135.26
C HIS A 922 27.67 39.53 136.39
N THR A 923 27.31 39.57 137.68
CA THR A 923 26.11 39.12 138.42
C THR A 923 25.76 40.13 139.51
N HIS A 924 24.51 40.15 140.00
CA HIS A 924 24.15 40.82 141.25
C HIS A 924 23.29 39.86 142.08
N THR A 925 23.79 39.43 143.24
CA THR A 925 23.01 38.62 144.19
C THR A 925 23.26 39.09 145.62
N HIS A 926 22.18 39.27 146.38
CA HIS A 926 22.29 39.31 147.83
C HIS A 926 21.06 38.69 148.52
N HIS A 927 21.35 38.02 149.63
CA HIS A 927 20.41 37.38 150.56
C HIS A 927 19.42 38.38 151.20
N LYS A 928 18.26 37.98 151.77
CA LYS A 928 17.54 36.68 151.89
C LYS A 928 16.11 36.96 152.41
N SER A 929 15.15 36.08 152.11
CA SER A 929 14.30 35.46 153.15
C SER A 929 13.43 34.31 152.59
N HIS A 930 13.03 33.44 153.52
CA HIS A 930 12.28 32.18 153.39
C HIS A 930 10.94 32.30 152.60
N THR A 931 10.32 31.22 152.09
CA THR A 931 10.30 29.83 152.60
C THR A 931 9.97 28.78 151.51
N HIS A 932 10.01 27.50 151.89
CA HIS A 932 9.38 26.30 151.26
C HIS A 932 7.98 26.55 150.62
N THR A 933 7.46 25.76 149.65
CA THR A 933 7.81 24.37 149.21
C THR A 933 7.24 23.98 147.81
N HIS A 934 7.83 22.92 147.23
CA HIS A 934 7.23 21.86 146.36
C HIS A 934 6.67 22.11 144.91
N THR A 935 7.00 21.11 144.08
CA THR A 935 6.26 20.45 142.96
C THR A 935 5.94 21.16 141.63
N HIS A 936 6.52 20.58 140.55
CA HIS A 936 5.88 20.12 139.31
C HIS A 936 4.39 20.45 139.06
N THR A 937 4.04 20.91 137.84
CA THR A 937 3.58 20.02 136.74
C THR A 937 3.27 20.73 135.40
N HIS A 938 3.54 20.02 134.30
CA HIS A 938 2.85 19.94 133.00
C HIS A 938 1.88 21.03 132.43
N THR A 939 2.11 21.32 131.13
CA THR A 939 1.19 21.21 129.95
C THR A 939 0.37 22.36 129.34
N HIS A 940 0.50 22.40 128.00
CA HIS A 940 -0.53 22.43 126.93
C HIS A 940 -1.12 23.75 126.35
N THR A 941 -1.11 23.76 124.99
CA THR A 941 -2.13 24.28 124.03
C THR A 941 -2.38 25.79 123.89
N ASN A 942 -2.92 26.33 122.77
CA ASN A 942 -2.90 26.01 121.31
C ASN A 942 -3.70 27.12 120.55
N ILE A 943 -3.58 27.22 119.20
CA ILE A 943 -4.46 28.02 118.28
C ILE A 943 -4.31 29.57 118.45
N SER A 944 -4.50 30.51 117.51
CA SER A 944 -5.14 30.64 116.16
C SER A 944 -4.31 31.59 115.25
N GLN A 945 -4.31 31.51 113.90
CA GLN A 945 -5.21 32.18 112.90
C GLN A 945 -5.43 33.72 113.06
N VAL A 946 -5.60 34.59 112.03
CA VAL A 946 -5.52 34.57 110.52
C VAL A 946 -5.64 36.05 110.01
N THR A 947 -5.08 36.44 108.83
CA THR A 947 -5.68 37.35 107.79
C THR A 947 -4.71 37.79 106.66
N HIS A 948 -5.28 38.30 105.54
CA HIS A 948 -4.63 38.89 104.34
C HIS A 948 -5.00 40.38 104.17
N THR A 949 -4.20 41.14 103.38
CA THR A 949 -4.68 42.26 102.54
C THR A 949 -3.80 42.49 101.30
N ASN A 950 -4.41 42.98 100.20
CA ASN A 950 -3.79 43.50 98.97
C ASN A 950 -3.91 45.04 98.92
N ILE A 951 -3.15 45.71 98.04
CA ILE A 951 -3.50 47.04 97.46
C ILE A 951 -2.70 47.30 96.15
N THR A 952 -3.21 48.19 95.28
CA THR A 952 -2.74 48.48 93.91
C THR A 952 -2.35 49.95 93.71
N GLY A 953 -1.55 50.29 92.69
CA GLY A 953 -1.36 51.70 92.25
C GLY A 953 -0.60 51.89 90.92
N HIS A 954 -1.06 52.82 90.08
CA HIS A 954 -0.42 53.31 88.84
C HIS A 954 -0.09 54.81 88.96
N THR A 955 0.92 55.32 88.23
CA THR A 955 0.87 56.63 87.52
C THR A 955 1.98 56.79 86.47
N HIS A 956 1.75 57.67 85.47
CA HIS A 956 2.71 58.12 84.45
C HIS A 956 3.11 59.59 84.65
N THR A 957 4.30 60.00 84.21
CA THR A 957 4.60 61.36 83.67
C THR A 957 5.90 61.37 82.83
N HIS A 958 6.01 62.33 81.90
CA HIS A 958 7.18 62.66 81.07
C HIS A 958 7.69 64.08 81.42
N THR A 959 8.97 64.43 81.14
CA THR A 959 9.38 65.72 80.50
C THR A 959 10.90 65.89 80.21
N HIS A 960 11.23 66.26 78.96
CA HIS A 960 12.18 67.30 78.48
C HIS A 960 13.75 67.26 78.56
N HIS A 961 14.33 67.83 77.47
CA HIS A 961 15.64 68.54 77.30
C HIS A 961 16.98 67.77 77.45
N SER A 962 18.07 67.97 76.68
CA SER A 962 18.43 68.66 75.39
C SER A 962 19.75 68.00 74.85
N LEU A 963 20.70 68.48 74.01
CA LEU A 963 21.17 69.67 73.23
C LEU A 963 22.03 69.06 72.03
N LEU A 964 22.74 69.68 71.05
CA LEU A 964 23.14 71.04 70.60
C LEU A 964 23.22 71.01 69.03
N HIS A 965 24.24 71.59 68.37
CA HIS A 965 24.50 71.55 66.90
C HIS A 965 25.96 72.00 66.54
N ILE A 966 26.29 72.10 65.23
CA ILE A 966 27.54 72.57 64.54
C ILE A 966 28.41 71.39 64.03
N THR A 967 28.67 71.06 62.74
CA THR A 967 28.62 71.63 61.36
C THR A 967 29.98 72.02 60.73
N GLY A 968 30.29 71.47 59.54
CA GLY A 968 31.36 71.89 58.63
C GLY A 968 31.14 71.39 57.19
N HIS A 969 31.33 72.25 56.19
CA HIS A 969 31.21 71.96 54.73
C HIS A 969 32.61 71.71 54.10
N THR A 970 32.82 71.23 52.86
CA THR A 970 32.29 71.59 51.50
C THR A 970 32.32 70.37 50.53
N ARG A 971 31.41 70.18 49.55
CA ARG A 971 31.29 70.82 48.19
C ARG A 971 32.58 70.69 47.34
N THR A 972 32.59 70.35 46.02
CA THR A 972 31.54 70.28 44.95
C THR A 972 32.05 69.50 43.70
N HIS A 973 31.15 68.91 42.88
CA HIS A 973 31.15 68.71 41.39
C HIS A 973 32.44 68.28 40.59
N THR A 974 32.47 67.80 39.33
CA THR A 974 31.55 67.89 38.15
C THR A 974 31.84 66.80 37.07
N HIS A 975 30.79 66.27 36.42
CA HIS A 975 30.61 65.99 34.97
C HIS A 975 31.65 65.30 34.02
N THR A 976 31.18 64.16 33.44
CA THR A 976 31.13 63.74 32.01
C THR A 976 32.34 63.38 31.10
N HIS A 977 32.12 62.26 30.37
CA HIS A 977 32.39 61.96 28.94
C HIS A 977 33.82 61.67 28.39
N ALA A 978 34.03 60.37 28.10
CA ALA A 978 34.01 59.76 26.74
C ALA A 978 35.30 59.47 25.94
N HIS A 979 35.24 58.27 25.33
CA HIS A 979 35.78 57.82 24.02
C HIS A 979 37.28 57.49 23.79
N THR A 980 37.43 56.32 23.13
CA THR A 980 38.44 55.94 22.10
C THR A 980 39.92 55.77 22.50
N HIS A 981 40.76 55.02 21.77
CA HIS A 981 40.63 53.72 21.05
C HIS A 981 42.05 53.36 20.52
N TYR A 982 42.34 52.07 20.26
CA TYR A 982 43.59 51.59 19.60
C TYR A 982 44.91 51.84 20.36
N SER A 983 46.07 51.22 20.03
CA SER A 983 46.41 49.79 19.83
C SER A 983 47.91 49.65 19.46
N PHE A 984 48.55 48.54 19.85
CA PHE A 984 49.65 47.79 19.19
C PHE A 984 50.80 47.34 20.13
N THR A 985 51.10 46.03 20.06
CA THR A 985 52.39 45.30 20.14
C THR A 985 53.62 45.97 20.79
N HIS A 986 54.45 45.23 21.54
CA HIS A 986 55.17 44.03 21.07
C HIS A 986 55.76 43.16 22.21
N VAL A 987 56.03 41.88 21.88
CA VAL A 987 57.13 41.01 22.37
C VAL A 987 57.42 41.01 23.88
N HIS A 988 57.09 39.89 24.55
CA HIS A 988 58.12 38.87 24.71
C HIS A 988 57.57 37.43 24.71
#